data_AF-A0A3N2M681-F1
#
_entry.id   AF-A0A3N2M681-F1
#
_cell.length_a   1.000
_cell.length_b   1.000
_cell.length_c   1.000
_cell.angle_alpha   90.00
_cell.angle_beta   90.00
_cell.angle_gamma   90.00
#
_symmetry.space_group_name_H-M   'P 1'
#
loop_
_entity.id
_entity.type
_entity.pdbx_description
1 polymer ?
#
loop_
_entity_poly.entity_id
_entity_poly.type
_entity_poly.pdbx_seq_one_letter_code
_entity_poly.pdbx_strand_id
1 'polypeptide(L)'
;MSQYKAVIDLIRKEQVSLFLGAGFSLKAGAPSCKLLTEHILNDFEKDERQWYANHPLDVLAKEYIDYNDGNRRKLIELLRPLFDFSIVDFSDHQSLAAIPHFRRIFTTNYDYLLEKAYGDSCVVVKRNEDVHNVNAARVTVFKIHGDFDYPDDLLITKDDYFDFYRSQRNELIWDVVKAEFATHPILFIGYSLEDDNIYTLIKRVKEQSNGVTNPIFLIAPGMTSQKRKRLERIGVQYYDAKAEVFFKDLFLELDKNIVHDAQRRRVSEDTFHIYCRHRNLDVELKSTSDKNSVENIRVLDDGKHTIKFRTSNELARKLLSDERAYNDILMYHGVPIPSLKITSDELQFFDYTVNGVLFSDKSDISNIFVAPVHEEISCQIKIPSQRFRENIKLIKYSSKGYEATFVLNTDSYLLKMSFDFQKSNNLNVNMQVDFKKKYTDNNQALHWMTLLQAIWRGEHVIFSRLYNGGSPFTLETPKNSLGETDFDKRIAYYENVNELEDLIGMPFSSYEEYTPDNYEKTMILLSYLKNGVYVKPMPKDTILSFEMIPNDERAQDLQIGCQKYCFGITSESSDELSFNGYSTKIPFQHELYRDSEVVERTLLPNGNIAMKIKFSAGSMYKWYSDNPGMDHQEGMETIHLSEDPIKK
;
A
#
# COMPACT_ATOMS: atom_id res chain seq x y z
N MET A 1 -28.77 -9.89 8.38
CA MET A 1 -28.40 -8.73 9.22
C MET A 1 -28.64 -9.14 10.66
N SER A 2 -27.69 -8.88 11.57
CA SER A 2 -27.86 -9.23 12.99
C SER A 2 -29.08 -8.51 13.58
N GLN A 3 -29.81 -9.19 14.46
CA GLN A 3 -30.92 -8.58 15.20
C GLN A 3 -30.46 -7.44 16.12
N TYR A 4 -29.16 -7.39 16.45
CA TYR A 4 -28.55 -6.37 17.31
C TYR A 4 -28.02 -5.14 16.55
N LYS A 5 -28.31 -5.02 15.24
CA LYS A 5 -27.74 -3.97 14.37
C LYS A 5 -27.76 -2.57 14.99
N ALA A 6 -28.90 -2.16 15.58
CA ALA A 6 -29.05 -0.83 16.16
C ALA A 6 -28.06 -0.55 17.31
N VAL A 7 -27.90 -1.49 18.25
CA VAL A 7 -26.98 -1.32 19.37
C VAL A 7 -25.52 -1.48 18.93
N ILE A 8 -25.22 -2.41 18.02
CA ILE A 8 -23.86 -2.58 17.47
C ILE A 8 -23.38 -1.32 16.74
N ASP A 9 -24.25 -0.68 15.94
CA ASP A 9 -23.89 0.54 15.22
C ASP A 9 -23.57 1.72 16.15
N LEU A 10 -24.12 1.73 17.38
CA LEU A 10 -23.79 2.71 18.41
C LEU A 10 -22.51 2.33 19.17
N ILE A 11 -22.29 1.04 19.46
CA ILE A 11 -21.06 0.55 20.10
C ILE A 11 -19.84 0.84 19.22
N ARG A 12 -19.93 0.60 17.91
CA ARG A 12 -18.88 0.90 16.93
C ARG A 12 -18.44 2.36 16.92
N LYS A 13 -19.28 3.27 17.44
CA LYS A 13 -19.02 4.71 17.53
C LYS A 13 -18.65 5.16 18.94
N GLU A 14 -18.43 4.22 19.87
CA GLU A 14 -18.15 4.49 21.29
C GLU A 14 -19.25 5.28 22.01
N GLN A 15 -20.51 5.12 21.59
CA GLN A 15 -21.63 5.93 22.11
C GLN A 15 -22.42 5.25 23.23
N VAL A 16 -22.14 3.98 23.54
CA VAL A 16 -22.97 3.19 24.45
C VAL A 16 -22.32 3.06 25.82
N SER A 17 -23.08 3.32 26.86
CA SER A 17 -22.72 2.98 28.23
C SER A 17 -23.31 1.65 28.67
N LEU A 18 -22.48 0.83 29.31
CA LEU A 18 -22.81 -0.55 29.65
C LEU A 18 -23.28 -0.65 31.10
N PHE A 19 -24.40 -1.33 31.34
CA PHE A 19 -24.90 -1.65 32.67
C PHE A 19 -24.94 -3.18 32.88
N LEU A 20 -24.23 -3.66 33.89
CA LEU A 20 -24.06 -5.08 34.18
C LEU A 20 -24.71 -5.46 35.50
N GLY A 21 -25.56 -6.48 35.45
CA GLY A 21 -26.21 -7.07 36.62
C GLY A 21 -25.63 -8.42 37.01
N ALA A 22 -26.15 -8.97 38.11
CA ALA A 22 -25.61 -10.20 38.71
C ALA A 22 -25.65 -11.39 37.73
N GLY A 23 -26.61 -11.38 36.80
CA GLY A 23 -26.74 -12.38 35.74
C GLY A 23 -25.51 -12.50 34.84
N PHE A 24 -24.70 -11.44 34.69
CA PHE A 24 -23.45 -11.48 33.93
C PHE A 24 -22.35 -12.28 34.66
N SER A 25 -22.34 -12.22 36.00
CA SER A 25 -21.35 -12.90 36.84
C SER A 25 -21.70 -14.35 37.18
N LEU A 26 -22.94 -14.79 36.97
CA LEU A 26 -23.38 -16.17 37.31
C LEU A 26 -22.57 -17.26 36.61
N LYS A 27 -22.20 -17.03 35.34
CA LYS A 27 -21.39 -17.99 34.55
C LYS A 27 -20.00 -18.20 35.17
N ALA A 28 -19.44 -17.15 35.78
CA ALA A 28 -18.16 -17.18 36.47
C ALA A 28 -18.22 -17.81 37.87
N GLY A 29 -19.42 -18.15 38.37
CA GLY A 29 -19.62 -18.75 39.69
C GLY A 29 -19.97 -17.75 40.79
N ALA A 30 -20.23 -16.48 40.45
CA ALA A 30 -20.62 -15.48 41.44
C ALA A 30 -21.98 -15.82 42.09
N PRO A 31 -22.20 -15.44 43.36
CA PRO A 31 -23.43 -15.74 44.07
C PRO A 31 -24.63 -15.03 43.42
N SER A 32 -25.73 -15.76 43.26
CA SER A 32 -27.01 -15.19 42.84
C SER A 32 -27.73 -14.52 44.02
N CYS A 33 -28.65 -13.58 43.76
CA CYS A 33 -29.49 -13.02 44.82
C CYS A 33 -30.22 -14.10 45.62
N LYS A 34 -30.65 -15.18 44.95
CA LYS A 34 -31.30 -16.33 45.61
C LYS A 34 -30.38 -17.00 46.64
N LEU A 35 -29.09 -17.17 46.30
CA LEU A 35 -28.10 -17.75 47.21
C LEU A 35 -27.86 -16.85 48.44
N LEU A 36 -27.86 -15.53 48.24
CA LEU A 36 -27.74 -14.56 49.34
C LEU A 36 -28.96 -14.66 50.28
N THR A 37 -30.17 -14.69 49.72
CA THR A 37 -31.42 -14.88 50.48
C THR A 37 -31.40 -16.19 51.26
N GLU A 38 -30.99 -17.30 50.63
CA GLU A 38 -30.89 -18.61 51.28
C GLU A 38 -29.89 -18.60 52.45
N HIS A 39 -28.74 -17.93 52.32
CA HIS A 39 -27.77 -17.82 53.41
C HIS A 39 -28.32 -17.03 54.61
N ILE A 40 -28.99 -15.91 54.36
CA ILE A 40 -29.63 -15.12 55.42
C ILE A 40 -30.74 -15.94 56.11
N LEU A 41 -31.61 -16.59 55.34
CA LEU A 41 -32.67 -17.45 55.86
C LEU A 41 -32.11 -18.60 56.71
N ASN A 42 -30.98 -19.17 56.32
CA ASN A 42 -30.37 -20.29 57.02
C ASN A 42 -29.72 -19.92 58.36
N ASP A 43 -29.41 -18.65 58.57
CA ASP A 43 -28.89 -18.14 59.84
C ASP A 43 -30.00 -17.79 60.85
N PHE A 44 -31.24 -17.57 60.37
CA PHE A 44 -32.42 -17.44 61.23
C PHE A 44 -32.82 -18.78 61.89
N GLU A 45 -33.42 -18.65 63.09
CA GLU A 45 -34.14 -19.73 63.76
C GLU A 45 -35.32 -20.24 62.92
N LYS A 46 -35.81 -21.44 63.22
CA LYS A 46 -36.76 -22.18 62.37
C LYS A 46 -38.06 -21.41 62.11
N ASP A 47 -38.62 -20.78 63.14
CA ASP A 47 -39.91 -20.09 63.05
C ASP A 47 -39.76 -18.77 62.26
N GLU A 48 -38.70 -18.00 62.52
CA GLU A 48 -38.34 -16.78 61.78
C GLU A 48 -38.06 -17.07 60.30
N ARG A 49 -37.32 -18.15 60.02
CA ARG A 49 -37.03 -18.59 58.64
C ARG A 49 -38.31 -18.82 57.85
N GLN A 50 -39.32 -19.43 58.46
CA GLN A 50 -40.59 -19.70 57.80
C GLN A 50 -41.38 -18.41 57.54
N TRP A 51 -41.34 -17.46 58.49
CA TRP A 51 -41.96 -16.15 58.33
C TRP A 51 -41.34 -15.35 57.18
N TYR A 52 -40.02 -15.37 57.07
CA TYR A 52 -39.30 -14.55 56.09
C TYR A 52 -39.08 -15.21 54.72
N ALA A 53 -39.47 -16.48 54.51
CA ALA A 53 -39.10 -17.29 53.35
C ALA A 53 -39.38 -16.68 51.95
N ASN A 54 -40.39 -15.82 51.83
CA ASN A 54 -40.79 -15.20 50.55
C ASN A 54 -40.41 -13.72 50.42
N HIS A 55 -39.66 -13.17 51.39
CA HIS A 55 -39.23 -11.78 51.33
C HIS A 55 -38.11 -11.59 50.30
N PRO A 56 -38.12 -10.48 49.54
CA PRO A 56 -37.01 -10.14 48.66
C PRO A 56 -35.76 -9.81 49.48
N LEU A 57 -34.60 -9.87 48.83
CA LEU A 57 -33.29 -9.74 49.49
C LEU A 57 -33.14 -8.45 50.30
N ASP A 58 -33.65 -7.33 49.78
CA ASP A 58 -33.54 -6.01 50.41
C ASP A 58 -34.32 -5.91 51.72
N VAL A 59 -35.54 -6.46 51.74
CA VAL A 59 -36.35 -6.57 52.96
C VAL A 59 -35.70 -7.55 53.92
N LEU A 60 -35.34 -8.74 53.43
CA LEU A 60 -34.75 -9.78 54.27
C LEU A 60 -33.44 -9.32 54.92
N ALA A 61 -32.59 -8.61 54.19
CA ALA A 61 -31.34 -8.06 54.72
C ALA A 61 -31.60 -7.04 55.83
N LYS A 62 -32.65 -6.21 55.70
CA LYS A 62 -33.07 -5.27 56.76
C LYS A 62 -33.55 -6.00 58.01
N GLU A 63 -34.46 -6.95 57.83
CA GLU A 63 -35.01 -7.77 58.93
C GLU A 63 -33.90 -8.54 59.66
N TYR A 64 -32.90 -9.05 58.93
CA TYR A 64 -31.75 -9.72 59.53
C TYR A 64 -30.88 -8.79 60.37
N ILE A 65 -30.72 -7.53 59.96
CA ILE A 65 -30.01 -6.52 60.77
C ILE A 65 -30.80 -6.23 62.05
N ASP A 66 -32.12 -6.07 61.96
CA ASP A 66 -32.98 -5.79 63.11
C ASP A 66 -33.02 -6.96 64.11
N TYR A 67 -33.10 -8.19 63.60
CA TYR A 67 -32.98 -9.41 64.40
C TYR A 67 -31.65 -9.49 65.16
N ASN A 68 -30.61 -8.84 64.65
CA ASN A 68 -29.29 -8.78 65.24
C ASN A 68 -29.00 -7.46 65.97
N ASP A 69 -30.00 -6.87 66.61
CA ASP A 69 -29.89 -5.63 67.40
C ASP A 69 -29.37 -4.42 66.60
N GLY A 70 -29.71 -4.35 65.30
CA GLY A 70 -29.22 -3.30 64.41
C GLY A 70 -27.78 -3.49 63.92
N ASN A 71 -27.17 -4.65 64.17
CA ASN A 71 -25.76 -4.89 63.86
C ASN A 71 -25.53 -5.31 62.40
N ARG A 72 -25.35 -4.31 61.52
CA ARG A 72 -24.97 -4.51 60.11
C ARG A 72 -23.73 -5.37 59.90
N ARG A 73 -22.77 -5.35 60.84
CA ARG A 73 -21.52 -6.12 60.69
C ARG A 73 -21.79 -7.63 60.57
N LYS A 74 -22.79 -8.16 61.26
CA LYS A 74 -23.15 -9.58 61.16
C LYS A 74 -23.62 -9.96 59.75
N LEU A 75 -24.41 -9.12 59.11
CA LEU A 75 -24.83 -9.34 57.72
C LEU A 75 -23.62 -9.38 56.78
N ILE A 76 -22.66 -8.48 56.99
CA ILE A 76 -21.43 -8.41 56.19
C ILE A 76 -20.55 -9.64 56.43
N GLU A 77 -20.37 -10.06 57.67
CA GLU A 77 -19.64 -11.28 58.03
C GLU A 77 -20.27 -12.54 57.44
N LEU A 78 -21.61 -12.58 57.35
CA LEU A 78 -22.36 -13.69 56.74
C LEU A 78 -22.19 -13.74 55.21
N LEU A 79 -22.29 -12.59 54.53
CA LEU A 79 -22.35 -12.53 53.07
C LEU A 79 -20.98 -12.38 52.39
N ARG A 80 -20.03 -11.66 52.99
CA ARG A 80 -18.70 -11.40 52.37
C ARG A 80 -17.99 -12.68 51.92
N PRO A 81 -17.97 -13.79 52.69
CA PRO A 81 -17.32 -15.03 52.27
C PRO A 81 -17.88 -15.62 50.96
N LEU A 82 -19.13 -15.32 50.60
CA LEU A 82 -19.74 -15.80 49.35
C LEU A 82 -19.13 -15.16 48.11
N PHE A 83 -18.45 -14.01 48.27
CA PHE A 83 -17.77 -13.30 47.20
C PHE A 83 -16.29 -13.69 47.06
N ASP A 84 -15.77 -14.55 47.94
CA ASP A 84 -14.46 -15.21 47.82
C ASP A 84 -14.61 -16.58 47.14
N PHE A 85 -15.12 -16.58 45.91
CA PHE A 85 -15.41 -17.79 45.13
C PHE A 85 -14.32 -18.08 44.09
N SER A 86 -14.14 -19.37 43.79
CA SER A 86 -13.31 -19.81 42.67
C SER A 86 -14.02 -19.56 41.35
N ILE A 87 -13.34 -18.89 40.42
CA ILE A 87 -13.89 -18.59 39.09
C ILE A 87 -14.07 -19.88 38.29
N VAL A 88 -15.29 -20.15 37.85
CA VAL A 88 -15.65 -21.34 37.06
C VAL A 88 -15.44 -21.11 35.56
N ASP A 89 -16.02 -20.05 35.02
CA ASP A 89 -15.87 -19.66 33.61
C ASP A 89 -15.78 -18.13 33.47
N PHE A 90 -14.60 -17.66 33.04
CA PHE A 90 -14.29 -16.24 32.92
C PHE A 90 -14.48 -15.66 31.51
N SER A 91 -14.99 -16.45 30.56
CA SER A 91 -14.98 -16.10 29.13
C SER A 91 -15.71 -14.80 28.80
N ASP A 92 -16.84 -14.54 29.46
CA ASP A 92 -17.69 -13.37 29.18
C ASP A 92 -17.00 -12.08 29.65
N HIS A 93 -16.28 -12.13 30.78
CA HIS A 93 -15.52 -11.00 31.30
C HIS A 93 -14.27 -10.72 30.45
N GLN A 94 -13.57 -11.78 30.02
CA GLN A 94 -12.45 -11.67 29.08
C GLN A 94 -12.89 -11.11 27.74
N SER A 95 -14.04 -11.55 27.24
CA SER A 95 -14.63 -11.03 25.99
C SER A 95 -14.97 -9.56 26.13
N LEU A 96 -15.57 -9.15 27.26
CA LEU A 96 -15.89 -7.75 27.52
C LEU A 96 -14.64 -6.88 27.58
N ALA A 97 -13.58 -7.32 28.28
CA ALA A 97 -12.32 -6.58 28.36
C ALA A 97 -11.65 -6.39 26.99
N ALA A 98 -11.86 -7.32 26.05
CA ALA A 98 -11.39 -7.20 24.66
C ALA A 98 -12.26 -6.27 23.78
N ILE A 99 -13.28 -5.61 24.35
CA ILE A 99 -14.13 -4.62 23.67
C ILE A 99 -13.87 -3.23 24.29
N PRO A 100 -12.82 -2.51 23.85
CA PRO A 100 -12.44 -1.20 24.42
C PRO A 100 -13.42 -0.06 24.09
N HIS A 101 -14.49 -0.35 23.35
CA HIS A 101 -15.52 0.62 22.95
C HIS A 101 -16.35 1.12 24.15
N PHE A 102 -16.42 0.33 25.23
CA PHE A 102 -17.14 0.72 26.45
C PHE A 102 -16.22 1.51 27.38
N ARG A 103 -16.33 2.84 27.35
CA ARG A 103 -15.55 3.73 28.23
C ARG A 103 -16.11 3.80 29.65
N ARG A 104 -17.42 3.61 29.80
CA ARG A 104 -18.13 3.65 31.09
C ARG A 104 -18.94 2.37 31.27
N ILE A 105 -18.67 1.69 32.37
CA ILE A 105 -19.36 0.46 32.77
C ILE A 105 -19.94 0.70 34.16
N PHE A 106 -21.23 0.50 34.31
CA PHE A 106 -21.94 0.60 35.57
C PHE A 106 -22.35 -0.79 36.00
N THR A 107 -22.22 -1.12 37.27
CA THR A 107 -22.62 -2.42 37.78
C THR A 107 -23.24 -2.34 39.16
N THR A 108 -24.23 -3.19 39.39
CA THR A 108 -24.83 -3.45 40.71
C THR A 108 -24.20 -4.67 41.38
N ASN A 109 -23.14 -5.22 40.80
CA ASN A 109 -22.49 -6.42 41.31
C ASN A 109 -21.44 -6.05 42.35
N TYR A 110 -21.35 -6.87 43.39
CA TYR A 110 -20.37 -6.67 44.46
C TYR A 110 -19.06 -7.42 44.20
N ASP A 111 -19.07 -8.41 43.31
CA ASP A 111 -17.88 -9.20 42.94
C ASP A 111 -16.77 -8.33 42.31
N TYR A 112 -15.57 -8.91 42.20
CA TYR A 112 -14.37 -8.24 41.67
C TYR A 112 -14.00 -8.72 40.25
N LEU A 113 -14.94 -9.30 39.51
CA LEU A 113 -14.63 -9.95 38.24
C LEU A 113 -14.28 -8.94 37.13
N LEU A 114 -14.89 -7.76 37.13
CA LEU A 114 -14.57 -6.70 36.16
C LEU A 114 -13.16 -6.15 36.42
N GLU A 115 -12.85 -5.87 37.68
CA GLU A 115 -11.55 -5.41 38.14
C GLU A 115 -10.45 -6.41 37.73
N LYS A 116 -10.72 -7.71 37.90
CA LYS A 116 -9.81 -8.77 37.48
C LYS A 116 -9.67 -8.88 35.96
N ALA A 117 -10.73 -8.63 35.20
CA ALA A 117 -10.72 -8.76 33.75
C ALA A 117 -9.96 -7.62 33.07
N TYR A 118 -10.13 -6.41 33.57
CA TYR A 118 -9.49 -5.22 33.03
C TYR A 118 -8.11 -4.96 33.64
N GLY A 119 -7.85 -5.37 34.89
CA GLY A 119 -6.62 -5.06 35.60
C GLY A 119 -6.31 -3.55 35.59
N ASP A 120 -5.08 -3.19 35.25
CA ASP A 120 -4.63 -1.78 35.22
C ASP A 120 -5.28 -0.95 34.09
N SER A 121 -6.01 -1.56 33.16
CA SER A 121 -6.71 -0.81 32.10
C SER A 121 -7.99 -0.11 32.56
N CYS A 122 -8.48 -0.38 33.79
CA CYS A 122 -9.67 0.26 34.34
C CYS A 122 -9.43 1.04 35.63
N VAL A 123 -10.26 2.07 35.87
CA VAL A 123 -10.43 2.73 37.16
C VAL A 123 -11.76 2.27 37.77
N VAL A 124 -11.77 1.97 39.05
CA VAL A 124 -12.97 1.51 39.77
C VAL A 124 -13.44 2.61 40.70
N VAL A 125 -14.70 3.02 40.54
CA VAL A 125 -15.37 4.01 41.36
C VAL A 125 -16.36 3.29 42.27
N LYS A 126 -16.04 3.19 43.56
CA LYS A 126 -16.83 2.48 44.57
C LYS A 126 -17.58 3.43 45.50
N ARG A 127 -17.04 4.64 45.70
CA ARG A 127 -17.60 5.70 46.56
C ARG A 127 -17.47 7.08 45.93
N ASN A 128 -18.13 8.07 46.52
CA ASN A 128 -18.04 9.47 46.11
C ASN A 128 -16.59 9.98 46.01
N GLU A 129 -15.73 9.58 46.94
CA GLU A 129 -14.32 9.98 46.92
C GLU A 129 -13.61 9.42 45.70
N ASP A 130 -14.04 8.33 45.08
CA ASP A 130 -13.31 7.75 43.94
C ASP A 130 -13.61 8.48 42.62
N VAL A 131 -14.65 9.33 42.58
CA VAL A 131 -15.10 10.01 41.35
C VAL A 131 -14.02 10.94 40.77
N HIS A 132 -13.14 11.51 41.60
CA HIS A 132 -12.04 12.35 41.10
C HIS A 132 -10.96 11.56 40.34
N ASN A 133 -10.94 10.23 40.44
CA ASN A 133 -9.98 9.37 39.74
C ASN A 133 -10.41 9.01 38.30
N VAL A 134 -11.62 9.40 37.89
CA VAL A 134 -12.14 9.13 36.54
C VAL A 134 -11.19 9.71 35.49
N ASN A 135 -10.77 8.87 34.55
CA ASN A 135 -9.77 9.22 33.54
C ASN A 135 -10.30 8.83 32.15
N ALA A 136 -10.26 9.76 31.19
CA ALA A 136 -10.71 9.53 29.82
C ALA A 136 -9.91 8.43 29.09
N ALA A 137 -8.65 8.20 29.47
CA ALA A 137 -7.77 7.21 28.85
C ALA A 137 -8.05 5.77 29.30
N ARG A 138 -8.78 5.55 30.41
CA ARG A 138 -9.04 4.22 30.98
C ARG A 138 -10.54 3.94 31.02
N VAL A 139 -10.90 2.66 30.99
CA VAL A 139 -12.29 2.24 31.23
C VAL A 139 -12.66 2.57 32.68
N THR A 140 -13.82 3.17 32.91
CA THR A 140 -14.29 3.45 34.28
C THR A 140 -15.40 2.49 34.65
N VAL A 141 -15.22 1.75 35.75
CA VAL A 141 -16.19 0.83 36.33
C VAL A 141 -16.83 1.47 37.57
N PHE A 142 -18.11 1.81 37.49
CA PHE A 142 -18.89 2.37 38.60
C PHE A 142 -19.66 1.25 39.32
N LYS A 143 -19.32 0.97 40.58
CA LYS A 143 -20.06 0.03 41.43
C LYS A 143 -21.16 0.78 42.18
N ILE A 144 -22.31 0.91 41.54
CA ILE A 144 -23.38 1.82 41.99
C ILE A 144 -24.11 1.32 43.25
N HIS A 145 -23.98 0.04 43.59
CA HIS A 145 -24.49 -0.52 44.85
C HIS A 145 -23.40 -0.64 45.94
N GLY A 146 -22.23 -0.05 45.70
CA GLY A 146 -21.11 -0.11 46.64
C GLY A 146 -20.34 -1.43 46.57
N ASP A 147 -19.57 -1.68 47.62
CA ASP A 147 -18.54 -2.72 47.67
C ASP A 147 -18.37 -3.22 49.11
N PHE A 148 -18.08 -4.51 49.29
CA PHE A 148 -17.93 -5.10 50.63
C PHE A 148 -16.72 -4.56 51.42
N ASP A 149 -15.75 -3.94 50.74
CA ASP A 149 -14.64 -3.23 51.40
C ASP A 149 -15.11 -1.97 52.13
N TYR A 150 -16.28 -1.42 51.76
CA TYR A 150 -16.88 -0.24 52.37
C TYR A 150 -18.33 -0.53 52.82
N PRO A 151 -18.52 -1.28 53.92
CA PRO A 151 -19.84 -1.76 54.35
C PRO A 151 -20.87 -0.67 54.59
N ASP A 152 -20.43 0.52 55.00
CA ASP A 152 -21.30 1.67 55.24
C ASP A 152 -21.87 2.22 53.93
N ASP A 153 -21.18 2.09 52.80
CA ASP A 153 -21.63 2.62 51.50
C ASP A 153 -22.35 1.57 50.64
N LEU A 154 -22.42 0.33 51.12
CA LEU A 154 -23.05 -0.80 50.44
C LEU A 154 -24.59 -0.65 50.42
N LEU A 155 -25.22 -0.78 49.26
CA LEU A 155 -26.67 -0.74 49.10
C LEU A 155 -27.23 -2.15 49.02
N ILE A 156 -27.74 -2.68 50.14
CA ILE A 156 -28.31 -4.04 50.17
C ILE A 156 -29.66 -4.10 50.87
N THR A 157 -29.93 -3.25 51.86
CA THR A 157 -31.18 -3.25 52.62
C THR A 157 -32.21 -2.30 52.04
N LYS A 158 -33.49 -2.51 52.35
CA LYS A 158 -34.58 -1.59 51.97
C LYS A 158 -34.34 -0.15 52.45
N ASP A 159 -33.80 0.01 53.65
CA ASP A 159 -33.45 1.32 54.21
C ASP A 159 -32.30 1.95 53.44
N ASP A 160 -31.27 1.18 53.05
CA ASP A 160 -30.18 1.71 52.22
C ASP A 160 -30.71 2.29 50.91
N TYR A 161 -31.64 1.59 50.24
CA TYR A 161 -32.27 2.08 49.01
C TYR A 161 -33.21 3.28 49.25
N PHE A 162 -33.89 3.34 50.39
CA PHE A 162 -34.77 4.46 50.73
C PHE A 162 -33.98 5.73 51.09
N ASP A 163 -32.97 5.57 51.93
CA ASP A 163 -32.04 6.63 52.32
C ASP A 163 -31.28 7.12 51.09
N PHE A 164 -30.87 6.24 50.19
CA PHE A 164 -30.28 6.62 48.91
C PHE A 164 -31.13 7.67 48.14
N TYR A 165 -32.46 7.60 48.19
CA TYR A 165 -33.32 8.63 47.58
C TYR A 165 -33.41 9.95 48.36
N ARG A 166 -33.18 9.94 49.68
CA ARG A 166 -33.47 11.08 50.58
C ARG A 166 -32.24 11.73 51.20
N SER A 167 -31.15 10.99 51.42
CA SER A 167 -30.03 11.37 52.29
C SER A 167 -28.68 11.51 51.58
N GLN A 168 -28.65 11.52 50.24
CA GLN A 168 -27.45 11.84 49.43
C GLN A 168 -26.26 10.87 49.57
N ARG A 169 -26.47 9.63 50.06
CA ARG A 169 -25.42 8.59 50.07
C ARG A 169 -24.99 8.27 48.62
N ASN A 170 -23.69 8.35 48.34
CA ASN A 170 -23.12 8.20 46.99
C ASN A 170 -23.72 9.13 45.90
N GLU A 171 -24.14 10.34 46.29
CA GLU A 171 -24.80 11.30 45.38
C GLU A 171 -24.00 11.59 44.09
N LEU A 172 -22.66 11.72 44.16
CA LEU A 172 -21.85 12.04 42.98
C LEU A 172 -21.87 10.92 41.95
N ILE A 173 -21.78 9.65 42.39
CA ILE A 173 -21.88 8.50 41.49
C ILE A 173 -23.26 8.50 40.81
N TRP A 174 -24.31 8.78 41.58
CA TRP A 174 -25.67 8.78 41.03
C TRP A 174 -25.94 9.95 40.10
N ASP A 175 -25.34 11.11 40.32
CA ASP A 175 -25.39 12.24 39.37
C ASP A 175 -24.72 11.87 38.04
N VAL A 176 -23.60 11.14 38.08
CA VAL A 176 -22.98 10.57 36.87
C VAL A 176 -23.94 9.60 36.19
N VAL A 177 -24.57 8.70 36.92
CA VAL A 177 -25.55 7.75 36.36
C VAL A 177 -26.73 8.50 35.71
N LYS A 178 -27.35 9.46 36.41
CA LYS A 178 -28.44 10.29 35.87
C LYS A 178 -28.03 11.00 34.58
N ALA A 179 -26.84 11.62 34.58
CA ALA A 179 -26.30 12.29 33.41
C ALA A 179 -26.11 11.30 32.26
N GLU A 180 -25.63 10.09 32.54
CA GLU A 180 -25.43 9.05 31.54
C GLU A 180 -26.74 8.65 30.85
N PHE A 181 -27.79 8.33 31.61
CA PHE A 181 -29.12 7.99 31.06
C PHE A 181 -29.71 9.14 30.22
N ALA A 182 -29.42 10.39 30.60
CA ALA A 182 -29.90 11.56 29.87
C ALA A 182 -29.13 11.81 28.56
N THR A 183 -27.86 11.41 28.47
CA THR A 183 -26.95 11.84 27.39
C THR A 183 -26.48 10.72 26.46
N HIS A 184 -26.54 9.46 26.88
CA HIS A 184 -26.01 8.33 26.11
C HIS A 184 -27.02 7.18 25.96
N PRO A 185 -26.97 6.45 24.84
CA PRO A 185 -27.53 5.11 24.73
C PRO A 185 -27.05 4.17 25.84
N ILE A 186 -27.95 3.35 26.38
CA ILE A 186 -27.64 2.42 27.47
C ILE A 186 -27.83 0.97 27.01
N LEU A 187 -26.89 0.10 27.32
CA LEU A 187 -27.02 -1.35 27.11
C LEU A 187 -26.95 -2.08 28.46
N PHE A 188 -28.01 -2.78 28.81
CA PHE A 188 -28.05 -3.69 29.95
C PHE A 188 -27.69 -5.12 29.52
N ILE A 189 -26.80 -5.79 30.27
CA ILE A 189 -26.51 -7.23 30.10
C ILE A 189 -26.57 -7.93 31.45
N GLY A 190 -27.27 -9.07 31.50
CA GLY A 190 -27.40 -9.85 32.74
C GLY A 190 -28.15 -9.11 33.86
N TYR A 191 -28.94 -8.11 33.49
CA TYR A 191 -29.69 -7.26 34.41
C TYR A 191 -31.17 -7.61 34.36
N SER A 192 -31.81 -7.81 35.51
CA SER A 192 -33.24 -8.16 35.55
C SER A 192 -34.16 -6.94 35.38
N LEU A 193 -33.66 -5.71 35.56
CA LEU A 193 -34.47 -4.47 35.64
C LEU A 193 -35.60 -4.59 36.70
N GLU A 194 -35.36 -5.35 37.77
CA GLU A 194 -36.24 -5.42 38.94
C GLU A 194 -35.87 -4.39 40.01
N ASP A 195 -34.71 -3.77 39.86
CA ASP A 195 -34.33 -2.62 40.67
C ASP A 195 -35.26 -1.44 40.38
N ASP A 196 -36.10 -1.12 41.35
CA ASP A 196 -37.04 -0.01 41.28
C ASP A 196 -36.32 1.34 41.11
N ASN A 197 -35.05 1.46 41.48
CA ASN A 197 -34.25 2.68 41.31
C ASN A 197 -33.92 2.97 39.87
N ILE A 198 -33.33 1.99 39.19
CA ILE A 198 -33.04 2.11 37.76
C ILE A 198 -34.35 2.25 36.97
N TYR A 199 -35.39 1.50 37.34
CA TYR A 199 -36.69 1.60 36.67
C TYR A 199 -37.34 2.99 36.82
N THR A 200 -37.27 3.57 38.03
CA THR A 200 -37.79 4.92 38.32
C THR A 200 -36.94 6.00 37.64
N LEU A 201 -35.61 5.83 37.60
CA LEU A 201 -34.73 6.73 36.89
C LEU A 201 -35.07 6.80 35.39
N ILE A 202 -35.24 5.65 34.73
CA ILE A 202 -35.59 5.59 33.31
C ILE A 202 -36.91 6.34 33.06
N LYS A 203 -37.92 6.15 33.91
CA LYS A 203 -39.19 6.88 33.82
C LYS A 203 -39.00 8.38 34.00
N ARG A 204 -38.26 8.79 35.02
CA ARG A 204 -38.04 10.21 35.35
C ARG A 204 -37.30 10.93 34.22
N VAL A 205 -36.25 10.32 33.67
CA VAL A 205 -35.53 10.87 32.50
C VAL A 205 -36.48 11.00 31.31
N LYS A 206 -37.33 9.99 31.05
CA LYS A 206 -38.32 10.05 29.98
C LYS A 206 -39.35 11.16 30.16
N GLU A 207 -39.84 11.34 31.38
CA GLU A 207 -40.81 12.40 31.73
C GLU A 207 -40.17 13.79 31.60
N GLN A 208 -38.96 13.98 32.12
CA GLN A 208 -38.24 15.25 32.08
C GLN A 208 -37.81 15.67 30.66
N SER A 209 -37.56 14.70 29.78
CA SER A 209 -37.17 14.95 28.39
C SER A 209 -38.35 14.99 27.41
N ASN A 210 -39.60 15.15 27.88
CA ASN A 210 -40.81 15.19 27.05
C ASN A 210 -40.93 13.97 26.08
N GLY A 211 -40.47 12.80 26.52
CA GLY A 211 -40.49 11.57 25.72
C GLY A 211 -39.35 11.40 24.72
N VAL A 212 -38.46 12.39 24.56
CA VAL A 212 -37.23 12.26 23.75
C VAL A 212 -36.13 11.66 24.62
N THR A 213 -35.82 10.39 24.43
CA THR A 213 -34.78 9.69 25.20
C THR A 213 -33.81 8.97 24.28
N ASN A 214 -32.58 8.78 24.76
CA ASN A 214 -31.65 7.86 24.12
C ASN A 214 -32.21 6.43 24.14
N PRO A 215 -31.84 5.60 23.15
CA PRO A 215 -32.26 4.22 23.11
C PRO A 215 -31.66 3.43 24.27
N ILE A 216 -32.49 2.57 24.87
CA ILE A 216 -32.08 1.66 25.94
C ILE A 216 -32.27 0.23 25.45
N PHE A 217 -31.23 -0.57 25.55
CA PHE A 217 -31.21 -1.96 25.11
C PHE A 217 -31.05 -2.89 26.32
N LEU A 218 -31.65 -4.08 26.26
CA LEU A 218 -31.50 -5.12 27.27
C LEU A 218 -31.21 -6.46 26.61
N ILE A 219 -30.14 -7.12 27.04
CA ILE A 219 -29.77 -8.48 26.66
C ILE A 219 -29.84 -9.37 27.90
N ALA A 220 -30.85 -10.23 27.93
CA ALA A 220 -31.04 -11.21 28.99
C ALA A 220 -31.81 -12.42 28.43
N PRO A 221 -31.55 -13.65 28.91
CA PRO A 221 -32.28 -14.82 28.48
C PRO A 221 -33.61 -15.01 29.23
N GLY A 222 -34.64 -15.49 28.54
CA GLY A 222 -35.82 -16.10 29.16
C GLY A 222 -36.81 -15.13 29.83
N MET A 223 -36.88 -13.87 29.36
CA MET A 223 -37.82 -12.87 29.91
C MET A 223 -39.29 -13.23 29.66
N THR A 224 -40.14 -13.04 30.67
CA THR A 224 -41.58 -13.28 30.54
C THR A 224 -42.27 -12.23 29.65
N SER A 225 -43.35 -12.64 28.97
CA SER A 225 -44.12 -11.75 28.08
C SER A 225 -44.70 -10.51 28.79
N GLN A 226 -45.09 -10.64 30.06
CA GLN A 226 -45.60 -9.53 30.86
C GLN A 226 -44.51 -8.50 31.15
N LYS A 227 -43.33 -8.96 31.58
CA LYS A 227 -42.19 -8.10 31.89
C LYS A 227 -41.65 -7.41 30.64
N ARG A 228 -41.58 -8.13 29.52
CA ARG A 228 -41.25 -7.56 28.21
C ARG A 228 -42.17 -6.39 27.84
N LYS A 229 -43.50 -6.57 27.92
CA LYS A 229 -44.47 -5.48 27.65
C LYS A 229 -44.30 -4.29 28.60
N ARG A 230 -43.94 -4.53 29.87
CA ARG A 230 -43.67 -3.45 30.85
C ARG A 230 -42.44 -2.63 30.46
N LEU A 231 -41.38 -3.28 29.98
CA LEU A 231 -40.13 -2.65 29.53
C LEU A 231 -40.32 -1.89 28.21
N GLU A 232 -41.04 -2.47 27.25
CA GLU A 232 -41.35 -1.81 25.98
C GLU A 232 -42.10 -0.48 26.18
N ARG A 233 -43.02 -0.39 27.17
CA ARG A 233 -43.73 0.86 27.51
C ARG A 233 -42.81 2.00 27.96
N ILE A 234 -41.70 1.67 28.62
CA ILE A 234 -40.71 2.66 29.06
C ILE A 234 -39.62 2.90 28.01
N GLY A 235 -39.72 2.27 26.83
CA GLY A 235 -38.80 2.49 25.71
C GLY A 235 -37.56 1.60 25.71
N VAL A 236 -37.56 0.49 26.47
CA VAL A 236 -36.46 -0.47 26.49
C VAL A 236 -36.66 -1.52 25.39
N GLN A 237 -35.66 -1.66 24.52
CA GLN A 237 -35.60 -2.69 23.49
C GLN A 237 -34.95 -3.96 24.05
N TYR A 238 -35.74 -5.03 24.12
CA TYR A 238 -35.30 -6.32 24.65
C TYR A 238 -34.82 -7.28 23.56
N TYR A 239 -33.73 -7.97 23.86
CA TYR A 239 -33.21 -9.09 23.09
C TYR A 239 -33.05 -10.33 23.96
N ASP A 240 -33.67 -11.43 23.52
CA ASP A 240 -33.61 -12.72 24.21
C ASP A 240 -32.32 -13.46 23.85
N ALA A 241 -31.26 -13.20 24.61
CA ALA A 241 -29.95 -13.79 24.38
C ALA A 241 -29.07 -13.77 25.64
N LYS A 242 -28.08 -14.65 25.66
CA LYS A 242 -26.96 -14.59 26.61
C LYS A 242 -25.88 -13.63 26.09
N ALA A 243 -25.04 -13.14 27.00
CA ALA A 243 -23.91 -12.26 26.68
C ALA A 243 -22.98 -12.87 25.62
N GLU A 244 -22.59 -14.13 25.78
CA GLU A 244 -21.72 -14.86 24.84
C GLU A 244 -22.27 -14.92 23.40
N VAL A 245 -23.60 -14.93 23.22
CA VAL A 245 -24.23 -14.94 21.89
C VAL A 245 -24.15 -13.55 21.26
N PHE A 246 -24.40 -12.51 22.06
CA PHE A 246 -24.27 -11.13 21.61
C PHE A 246 -22.83 -10.76 21.28
N PHE A 247 -21.87 -11.13 22.12
CA PHE A 247 -20.45 -10.82 21.90
C PHE A 247 -19.91 -11.47 20.62
N LYS A 248 -20.38 -12.66 20.24
CA LYS A 248 -20.03 -13.27 18.95
C LYS A 248 -20.44 -12.38 17.76
N ASP A 249 -21.68 -11.91 17.74
CA ASP A 249 -22.18 -11.01 16.70
C ASP A 249 -21.44 -9.66 16.73
N LEU A 250 -21.18 -9.11 17.92
CA LEU A 250 -20.46 -7.86 18.09
C LEU A 250 -19.03 -7.96 17.56
N PHE A 251 -18.27 -9.01 17.93
CA PHE A 251 -16.91 -9.19 17.43
C PHE A 251 -16.87 -9.36 15.91
N LEU A 252 -17.82 -10.08 15.31
CA LEU A 252 -17.90 -10.20 13.85
C LEU A 252 -18.08 -8.83 13.18
N GLU A 253 -18.93 -7.98 13.75
CA GLU A 253 -19.15 -6.62 13.21
C GLU A 253 -17.97 -5.69 13.51
N LEU A 254 -17.32 -5.79 14.67
CA LEU A 254 -16.11 -5.03 14.97
C LEU A 254 -14.95 -5.43 14.07
N ASP A 255 -14.68 -6.73 13.90
CA ASP A 255 -13.63 -7.25 13.01
C ASP A 255 -13.83 -6.78 11.57
N LYS A 256 -15.08 -6.66 11.13
CA LYS A 256 -15.43 -6.16 9.79
C LYS A 256 -15.27 -4.66 9.63
N ASN A 257 -15.45 -3.86 10.69
CA ASN A 257 -15.64 -2.42 10.54
C ASN A 257 -14.60 -1.55 11.26
N ILE A 258 -13.85 -2.08 12.22
CA ILE A 258 -12.99 -1.30 13.12
C ILE A 258 -11.95 -0.46 12.37
N VAL A 259 -11.38 -0.97 11.27
CA VAL A 259 -10.43 -0.24 10.43
C VAL A 259 -11.12 0.95 9.74
N HIS A 260 -12.27 0.74 9.12
CA HIS A 260 -13.03 1.83 8.50
C HIS A 260 -13.57 2.84 9.50
N ASP A 261 -13.97 2.38 10.68
CA ASP A 261 -14.45 3.26 11.74
C ASP A 261 -13.29 4.13 12.27
N ALA A 262 -12.07 3.59 12.38
CA ALA A 262 -10.87 4.37 12.72
C ALA A 262 -10.46 5.35 11.61
N GLN A 263 -10.45 4.92 10.35
CA GLN A 263 -10.18 5.78 9.19
C GLN A 263 -11.13 6.99 9.12
N ARG A 264 -12.40 6.79 9.52
CA ARG A 264 -13.47 7.80 9.55
C ARG A 264 -13.61 8.52 10.91
N ARG A 265 -12.71 8.28 11.88
CA ARG A 265 -12.74 8.88 13.23
C ARG A 265 -14.04 8.68 13.98
N ARG A 266 -14.69 7.52 13.78
CA ARG A 266 -15.87 7.11 14.55
C ARG A 266 -15.48 6.47 15.88
N VAL A 267 -14.24 6.01 15.98
CA VAL A 267 -13.63 5.41 17.15
C VAL A 267 -12.31 6.13 17.43
N SER A 268 -11.98 6.27 18.70
CA SER A 268 -10.68 6.81 19.13
C SER A 268 -9.49 5.94 18.68
N GLU A 269 -8.33 6.56 18.49
CA GLU A 269 -7.09 5.85 18.14
C GLU A 269 -6.71 4.83 19.22
N ASP A 270 -6.87 5.17 20.51
CA ASP A 270 -6.61 4.25 21.62
C ASP A 270 -7.48 2.98 21.54
N THR A 271 -8.78 3.12 21.30
CA THR A 271 -9.69 1.97 21.19
C THR A 271 -9.33 1.11 19.98
N PHE A 272 -8.99 1.73 18.85
CA PHE A 272 -8.50 1.02 17.67
C PHE A 272 -7.24 0.20 18.01
N HIS A 273 -6.22 0.82 18.61
CA HIS A 273 -4.97 0.14 18.95
C HIS A 273 -5.16 -0.96 20.00
N ILE A 274 -5.97 -0.73 21.04
CA ILE A 274 -6.28 -1.75 22.05
C ILE A 274 -7.01 -2.93 21.39
N TYR A 275 -8.00 -2.67 20.53
CA TYR A 275 -8.74 -3.72 19.82
C TYR A 275 -7.81 -4.54 18.90
N CYS A 276 -6.95 -3.87 18.12
CA CYS A 276 -5.95 -4.53 17.29
C CYS A 276 -4.96 -5.37 18.11
N ARG A 277 -4.48 -4.87 19.25
CA ARG A 277 -3.58 -5.63 20.14
C ARG A 277 -4.22 -6.90 20.68
N HIS A 278 -5.51 -6.87 21.03
CA HIS A 278 -6.25 -8.10 21.41
C HIS A 278 -6.31 -9.15 20.29
N ARG A 279 -6.07 -8.74 19.03
CA ARG A 279 -5.96 -9.64 17.87
C ARG A 279 -4.52 -9.86 17.41
N ASN A 280 -3.54 -9.58 18.28
CA ASN A 280 -2.10 -9.70 18.01
C ASN A 280 -1.64 -8.85 16.82
N LEU A 281 -2.19 -7.64 16.68
CA LEU A 281 -1.83 -6.69 15.64
C LEU A 281 -1.25 -5.41 16.23
N ASP A 282 -0.15 -4.93 15.64
CA ASP A 282 0.37 -3.59 15.83
C ASP A 282 0.25 -2.83 14.50
N VAL A 283 -0.62 -1.81 14.52
CA VAL A 283 -1.03 -1.09 13.31
C VAL A 283 -0.67 0.37 13.46
N GLU A 284 0.08 0.91 12.50
CA GLU A 284 0.44 2.32 12.46
C GLU A 284 -0.61 3.11 11.68
N LEU A 285 -1.24 4.08 12.35
CA LEU A 285 -2.14 5.04 11.74
C LEU A 285 -1.40 6.35 11.45
N LYS A 286 -1.69 6.94 10.30
CA LYS A 286 -1.30 8.31 9.97
C LYS A 286 -2.53 9.18 9.87
N SER A 287 -2.57 10.21 10.69
CA SER A 287 -3.67 11.16 10.75
C SER A 287 -3.40 12.33 9.80
N THR A 288 -4.28 12.54 8.83
CA THR A 288 -4.29 13.73 7.95
C THR A 288 -5.33 14.74 8.45
N SER A 289 -5.58 15.86 7.76
CA SER A 289 -6.66 16.78 8.18
C SER A 289 -8.03 16.08 8.19
N ASP A 290 -8.29 15.23 7.19
CA ASP A 290 -9.65 14.78 6.86
C ASP A 290 -9.93 13.32 7.23
N LYS A 291 -8.89 12.48 7.31
CA LYS A 291 -9.02 11.04 7.59
C LYS A 291 -7.76 10.45 8.23
N ASN A 292 -7.93 9.28 8.83
CA ASN A 292 -6.80 8.44 9.24
C ASN A 292 -6.54 7.39 8.15
N SER A 293 -5.28 7.04 7.91
CA SER A 293 -4.88 5.97 6.97
C SER A 293 -3.96 4.97 7.65
N VAL A 294 -4.11 3.69 7.30
CA VAL A 294 -3.21 2.63 7.75
C VAL A 294 -1.93 2.69 6.91
N GLU A 295 -0.78 2.89 7.55
CA GLU A 295 0.53 2.92 6.90
C GLU A 295 1.25 1.56 6.98
N ASN A 296 1.16 0.91 8.15
CA ASN A 296 1.85 -0.34 8.40
C ASN A 296 0.99 -1.29 9.23
N ILE A 297 1.10 -2.59 8.96
CA ILE A 297 0.41 -3.66 9.67
C ILE A 297 1.46 -4.69 10.06
N ARG A 298 1.72 -4.83 11.36
CA ARG A 298 2.62 -5.83 11.92
C ARG A 298 1.83 -6.86 12.69
N VAL A 299 2.12 -8.12 12.41
CA VAL A 299 1.56 -9.26 13.14
C VAL A 299 2.51 -9.60 14.28
N LEU A 300 1.98 -9.72 15.50
CA LEU A 300 2.77 -9.99 16.72
C LEU A 300 2.94 -11.48 17.01
N ASP A 301 2.25 -12.34 16.28
CA ASP A 301 2.28 -13.80 16.34
C ASP A 301 2.58 -14.43 14.97
N ASP A 302 2.34 -15.75 14.83
CA ASP A 302 2.48 -16.48 13.56
C ASP A 302 1.27 -16.26 12.62
N GLY A 303 0.50 -15.20 12.86
CA GLY A 303 -0.69 -14.84 12.11
C GLY A 303 -0.40 -14.57 10.63
N LYS A 304 -1.44 -14.71 9.79
CA LYS A 304 -1.29 -14.65 8.33
C LYS A 304 -2.19 -13.61 7.71
N HIS A 305 -1.59 -12.83 6.81
CA HIS A 305 -2.30 -12.00 5.85
C HIS A 305 -3.10 -12.91 4.91
N THR A 306 -4.40 -12.66 4.82
CA THR A 306 -5.33 -13.47 4.03
C THR A 306 -6.05 -12.59 3.03
N ILE A 307 -5.86 -12.87 1.74
CA ILE A 307 -6.61 -12.23 0.65
C ILE A 307 -7.60 -13.24 0.11
N LYS A 308 -8.89 -12.92 0.18
CA LYS A 308 -9.98 -13.73 -0.39
C LYS A 308 -10.69 -12.90 -1.43
N PHE A 309 -10.84 -13.44 -2.64
CA PHE A 309 -11.63 -12.81 -3.67
C PHE A 309 -12.42 -13.84 -4.47
N ARG A 310 -13.50 -13.38 -5.12
CA ARG A 310 -14.28 -14.18 -6.07
C ARG A 310 -14.36 -13.43 -7.39
N THR A 311 -14.30 -14.16 -8.48
CA THR A 311 -14.40 -13.62 -9.83
C THR A 311 -15.21 -14.57 -10.72
N SER A 312 -15.41 -14.20 -11.98
CA SER A 312 -16.08 -15.04 -12.97
C SER A 312 -15.34 -16.35 -13.21
N ASN A 313 -16.07 -17.40 -13.60
CA ASN A 313 -15.47 -18.68 -13.97
C ASN A 313 -14.46 -18.55 -15.12
N GLU A 314 -14.67 -17.58 -16.01
CA GLU A 314 -13.73 -17.29 -17.10
C GLU A 314 -12.39 -16.77 -16.56
N LEU A 315 -12.42 -15.77 -15.67
CA LEU A 315 -11.19 -15.22 -15.10
C LEU A 315 -10.50 -16.21 -14.17
N ALA A 316 -11.27 -17.00 -13.41
CA ALA A 316 -10.72 -18.06 -12.57
C ALA A 316 -9.94 -19.10 -13.40
N ARG A 317 -10.44 -19.49 -14.58
CA ARG A 317 -9.71 -20.38 -15.50
C ARG A 317 -8.42 -19.75 -16.01
N LYS A 318 -8.42 -18.44 -16.33
CA LYS A 318 -7.22 -17.70 -16.74
C LYS A 318 -6.17 -17.59 -15.63
N LEU A 319 -6.60 -17.50 -14.37
CA LEU A 319 -5.73 -17.45 -13.19
C LEU A 319 -5.04 -18.79 -12.89
N LEU A 320 -5.79 -19.88 -13.06
CA LEU A 320 -5.37 -21.24 -12.72
C LEU A 320 -4.70 -21.99 -13.88
N SER A 321 -4.71 -21.45 -15.10
CA SER A 321 -4.01 -22.06 -16.24
C SER A 321 -2.50 -21.86 -16.14
N ASP A 322 -1.73 -22.87 -16.57
CA ASP A 322 -0.26 -22.79 -16.66
C ASP A 322 0.21 -21.76 -17.71
N GLU A 323 -0.64 -21.48 -18.69
CA GLU A 323 -0.47 -20.38 -19.64
C GLU A 323 -1.31 -19.19 -19.17
N ARG A 324 -0.86 -18.52 -18.10
CA ARG A 324 -1.51 -17.28 -17.66
C ARG A 324 -1.40 -16.24 -18.79
N ALA A 325 -2.53 -15.84 -19.34
CA ALA A 325 -2.60 -14.76 -20.31
C ALA A 325 -2.39 -13.42 -19.59
N TYR A 326 -1.12 -13.07 -19.32
CA TYR A 326 -0.76 -11.77 -18.76
C TYR A 326 -1.27 -10.65 -19.69
N ASN A 327 -1.94 -9.67 -19.11
CA ASN A 327 -2.57 -8.56 -19.83
C ASN A 327 -1.97 -7.20 -19.43
N ASP A 328 -1.08 -7.17 -18.44
CA ASP A 328 -0.46 -5.96 -17.93
C ASP A 328 0.92 -6.25 -17.32
N ILE A 329 1.58 -5.22 -16.79
CA ILE A 329 2.93 -5.27 -16.25
C ILE A 329 2.94 -4.76 -14.80
N LEU A 330 3.58 -5.51 -13.91
CA LEU A 330 3.92 -5.09 -12.55
C LEU A 330 5.38 -4.62 -12.53
N MET A 331 5.62 -3.39 -12.08
CA MET A 331 6.99 -2.88 -11.94
C MET A 331 7.61 -3.35 -10.62
N TYR A 332 8.74 -4.05 -10.70
CA TYR A 332 9.51 -4.51 -9.54
C TYR A 332 10.96 -4.07 -9.68
N HIS A 333 11.43 -3.16 -8.81
CA HIS A 333 12.77 -2.55 -8.89
C HIS A 333 13.14 -2.04 -10.31
N GLY A 334 12.18 -1.40 -10.98
CA GLY A 334 12.34 -0.89 -12.34
C GLY A 334 12.30 -1.95 -13.45
N VAL A 335 12.12 -3.23 -13.10
CA VAL A 335 11.93 -4.32 -14.06
C VAL A 335 10.43 -4.54 -14.32
N PRO A 336 10.00 -4.58 -15.60
CA PRO A 336 8.64 -4.94 -15.95
C PRO A 336 8.43 -6.45 -15.82
N ILE A 337 7.59 -6.87 -14.86
CA ILE A 337 7.21 -8.26 -14.64
C ILE A 337 5.84 -8.50 -15.30
N PRO A 338 5.69 -9.51 -16.17
CA PRO A 338 4.40 -9.88 -16.73
C PRO A 338 3.39 -10.18 -15.61
N SER A 339 2.19 -9.61 -15.70
CA SER A 339 1.18 -9.75 -14.67
C SER A 339 -0.22 -9.84 -15.26
N LEU A 340 -1.12 -10.48 -14.51
CA LEU A 340 -2.53 -10.42 -14.76
C LEU A 340 -3.13 -9.35 -13.87
N LYS A 341 -3.58 -8.26 -14.47
CA LYS A 341 -4.36 -7.23 -13.81
C LYS A 341 -5.82 -7.62 -13.81
N ILE A 342 -6.41 -7.57 -12.63
CA ILE A 342 -7.83 -7.76 -12.39
C ILE A 342 -8.37 -6.45 -11.83
N THR A 343 -9.28 -5.82 -12.56
CA THR A 343 -9.92 -4.59 -12.10
C THR A 343 -10.95 -4.90 -11.02
N SER A 344 -11.29 -3.92 -10.17
CA SER A 344 -12.32 -4.10 -9.15
C SER A 344 -13.68 -4.52 -9.75
N ASP A 345 -14.02 -4.03 -10.95
CA ASP A 345 -15.27 -4.38 -11.64
C ASP A 345 -15.37 -5.87 -12.01
N GLU A 346 -14.23 -6.51 -12.28
CA GLU A 346 -14.15 -7.95 -12.58
C GLU A 346 -14.25 -8.84 -11.33
N LEU A 347 -14.20 -8.24 -10.14
CA LEU A 347 -14.33 -8.94 -8.87
C LEU A 347 -15.78 -8.95 -8.39
N GLN A 348 -16.27 -10.12 -8.00
CA GLN A 348 -17.57 -10.25 -7.33
C GLN A 348 -17.46 -9.99 -5.82
N PHE A 349 -16.28 -10.24 -5.25
CA PHE A 349 -16.00 -10.13 -3.83
C PHE A 349 -14.49 -9.97 -3.63
N PHE A 350 -14.08 -9.18 -2.65
CA PHE A 350 -12.70 -9.05 -2.20
C PHE A 350 -12.68 -8.65 -0.73
N ASP A 351 -11.93 -9.40 0.07
CA ASP A 351 -11.60 -9.10 1.46
C ASP A 351 -10.11 -9.34 1.67
N TYR A 352 -9.43 -8.36 2.24
CA TYR A 352 -8.09 -8.49 2.81
C TYR A 352 -8.19 -8.43 4.33
N THR A 353 -7.87 -9.54 4.98
CA THR A 353 -7.93 -9.67 6.43
C THR A 353 -6.58 -10.06 7.03
N VAL A 354 -6.33 -9.61 8.27
CA VAL A 354 -5.18 -10.00 9.08
C VAL A 354 -5.68 -10.36 10.47
N ASN A 355 -5.38 -11.56 10.94
CA ASN A 355 -5.90 -12.12 12.21
C ASN A 355 -7.43 -11.95 12.39
N GLY A 356 -8.18 -12.07 11.28
CA GLY A 356 -9.63 -11.95 11.25
C GLY A 356 -10.18 -10.53 11.07
N VAL A 357 -9.37 -9.49 11.30
CA VAL A 357 -9.77 -8.08 11.11
C VAL A 357 -9.71 -7.72 9.62
N LEU A 358 -10.77 -7.09 9.10
CA LEU A 358 -10.87 -6.60 7.72
C LEU A 358 -10.17 -5.25 7.58
N PHE A 359 -9.15 -5.21 6.73
CA PHE A 359 -8.38 -4.00 6.45
C PHE A 359 -8.76 -3.31 5.14
N SER A 360 -9.20 -4.11 4.16
CA SER A 360 -9.62 -3.60 2.87
C SER A 360 -10.66 -4.52 2.27
N ASP A 361 -11.70 -3.93 1.71
CA ASP A 361 -12.70 -4.62 0.91
C ASP A 361 -12.66 -4.16 -0.56
N LYS A 362 -13.58 -4.70 -1.37
CA LYS A 362 -13.69 -4.37 -2.79
C LYS A 362 -13.74 -2.86 -3.06
N SER A 363 -14.34 -2.06 -2.18
CA SER A 363 -14.50 -0.62 -2.35
C SER A 363 -13.20 0.18 -2.17
N ASP A 364 -12.19 -0.42 -1.53
CA ASP A 364 -10.90 0.24 -1.29
C ASP A 364 -9.85 -0.06 -2.38
N ILE A 365 -10.10 -1.05 -3.25
CA ILE A 365 -9.15 -1.49 -4.26
C ILE A 365 -9.55 -1.05 -5.67
N SER A 366 -8.56 -0.64 -6.45
CA SER A 366 -8.73 -0.37 -7.88
C SER A 366 -8.41 -1.60 -8.73
N ASN A 367 -7.30 -2.28 -8.42
CA ASN A 367 -6.76 -3.39 -9.21
C ASN A 367 -6.03 -4.40 -8.31
N ILE A 368 -6.06 -5.67 -8.70
CA ILE A 368 -5.21 -6.73 -8.17
C ILE A 368 -4.25 -7.17 -9.27
N PHE A 369 -2.96 -7.22 -8.97
CA PHE A 369 -1.95 -7.76 -9.87
C PHE A 369 -1.52 -9.14 -9.40
N VAL A 370 -1.67 -10.14 -10.28
CA VAL A 370 -1.18 -11.50 -10.07
C VAL A 370 0.00 -11.71 -11.01
N ALA A 371 1.21 -11.70 -10.45
CA ALA A 371 2.45 -11.91 -11.17
C ALA A 371 3.06 -13.29 -10.82
N PRO A 372 3.99 -13.81 -11.65
CA PRO A 372 4.91 -14.85 -11.25
C PRO A 372 5.59 -14.56 -9.91
N VAL A 373 6.01 -15.62 -9.22
CA VAL A 373 7.00 -15.46 -8.16
C VAL A 373 8.25 -14.85 -8.78
N HIS A 374 8.67 -13.72 -8.24
CA HIS A 374 9.82 -12.97 -8.68
C HIS A 374 10.70 -12.63 -7.47
N GLU A 375 12.01 -12.66 -7.68
CA GLU A 375 13.00 -12.43 -6.63
C GLU A 375 14.23 -11.72 -7.21
N GLU A 376 14.92 -10.96 -6.36
CA GLU A 376 16.24 -10.45 -6.68
C GLU A 376 17.30 -11.52 -6.37
N ILE A 377 18.12 -11.84 -7.37
CA ILE A 377 19.26 -12.75 -7.22
C ILE A 377 20.57 -12.02 -7.51
N SER A 378 21.67 -12.53 -6.97
CA SER A 378 23.01 -11.99 -7.29
C SER A 378 23.64 -12.81 -8.41
N CYS A 379 24.36 -12.15 -9.32
CA CYS A 379 25.09 -12.80 -10.40
C CYS A 379 26.44 -12.09 -10.59
N GLN A 380 27.45 -12.84 -11.03
CA GLN A 380 28.70 -12.27 -11.49
C GLN A 380 28.88 -12.56 -12.98
N ILE A 381 29.06 -11.49 -13.76
CA ILE A 381 29.35 -11.54 -15.20
C ILE A 381 30.85 -11.28 -15.41
N LYS A 382 31.50 -12.11 -16.25
CA LYS A 382 32.90 -11.92 -16.65
C LYS A 382 33.07 -12.01 -18.14
N ILE A 383 33.89 -11.11 -18.69
CA ILE A 383 34.39 -11.18 -20.06
C ILE A 383 35.91 -11.08 -19.97
N PRO A 384 36.64 -12.21 -19.84
CA PRO A 384 38.08 -12.20 -19.57
C PRO A 384 38.90 -11.43 -20.61
N SER A 385 38.51 -11.51 -21.90
CA SER A 385 39.13 -10.79 -23.02
C SER A 385 39.12 -9.27 -22.83
N GLN A 386 38.12 -8.74 -22.11
CA GLN A 386 37.87 -7.31 -21.97
C GLN A 386 38.08 -6.79 -20.55
N ARG A 387 38.61 -7.62 -19.64
CA ARG A 387 38.75 -7.32 -18.20
C ARG A 387 37.43 -6.90 -17.52
N PHE A 388 36.29 -7.23 -18.12
CA PHE A 388 34.97 -6.94 -17.57
C PHE A 388 34.66 -7.91 -16.43
N ARG A 389 34.30 -7.39 -15.25
CA ARG A 389 33.93 -8.21 -14.08
C ARG A 389 32.98 -7.45 -13.18
N GLU A 390 31.70 -7.76 -13.33
CA GLU A 390 30.64 -7.08 -12.59
C GLU A 390 29.90 -8.05 -11.67
N ASN A 391 29.63 -7.59 -10.44
CA ASN A 391 28.68 -8.24 -9.53
C ASN A 391 27.38 -7.46 -9.59
N ILE A 392 26.32 -8.12 -10.05
CA ILE A 392 25.04 -7.48 -10.33
C ILE A 392 23.89 -8.16 -9.60
N LYS A 393 22.79 -7.44 -9.53
CA LYS A 393 21.48 -7.95 -9.17
C LYS A 393 20.67 -8.20 -10.43
N LEU A 394 20.10 -9.39 -10.54
CA LEU A 394 19.16 -9.76 -11.58
C LEU A 394 17.79 -9.97 -10.94
N ILE A 395 16.74 -9.60 -11.65
CA ILE A 395 15.40 -10.04 -11.27
C ILE A 395 15.10 -11.35 -11.98
N LYS A 396 14.81 -12.38 -11.21
CA LYS A 396 14.43 -13.70 -11.69
C LYS A 396 12.93 -13.88 -11.51
N TYR A 397 12.25 -14.37 -12.54
CA TYR A 397 10.86 -14.81 -12.44
C TYR A 397 10.59 -16.02 -13.34
N SER A 398 9.51 -16.74 -13.06
CA SER A 398 9.10 -17.92 -13.85
C SER A 398 7.72 -17.69 -14.47
N SER A 399 7.71 -17.39 -15.76
CA SER A 399 6.49 -17.19 -16.56
C SER A 399 5.69 -18.49 -16.76
N LYS A 400 6.40 -19.62 -16.86
CA LYS A 400 5.89 -20.98 -17.10
C LYS A 400 6.68 -21.97 -16.24
N GLY A 401 6.09 -23.10 -15.84
CA GLY A 401 6.73 -24.07 -14.94
C GLY A 401 8.07 -24.67 -15.42
N TYR A 402 8.43 -24.48 -16.69
CA TYR A 402 9.67 -24.94 -17.31
C TYR A 402 10.53 -23.80 -17.88
N GLU A 403 10.17 -22.54 -17.62
CA GLU A 403 10.89 -21.37 -18.08
C GLU A 403 11.35 -20.53 -16.88
N ALA A 404 12.59 -20.04 -16.93
CA ALA A 404 13.06 -19.00 -16.03
C ALA A 404 13.58 -17.82 -16.83
N THR A 405 13.10 -16.63 -16.51
CA THR A 405 13.57 -15.38 -17.09
C THR A 405 14.43 -14.63 -16.07
N PHE A 406 15.58 -14.17 -16.53
CA PHE A 406 16.51 -13.33 -15.78
C PHE A 406 16.59 -11.98 -16.47
N VAL A 407 16.36 -10.90 -15.72
CA VAL A 407 16.38 -9.55 -16.25
C VAL A 407 17.49 -8.75 -15.60
N LEU A 408 18.40 -8.25 -16.44
CA LEU A 408 19.38 -7.24 -16.09
C LEU A 408 18.82 -5.86 -16.46
N ASN A 409 18.65 -5.02 -15.45
CA ASN A 409 18.27 -3.62 -15.63
C ASN A 409 19.52 -2.75 -15.52
N THR A 410 20.00 -2.26 -16.65
CA THR A 410 21.09 -1.28 -16.72
C THR A 410 20.50 0.12 -16.84
N ASP A 411 21.33 1.16 -16.82
CA ASP A 411 20.84 2.53 -17.03
C ASP A 411 20.28 2.73 -18.46
N SER A 412 20.90 2.15 -19.49
CA SER A 412 20.54 2.38 -20.91
C SER A 412 19.68 1.30 -21.57
N TYR A 413 19.60 0.09 -21.00
CA TYR A 413 18.76 -1.00 -21.55
C TYR A 413 18.32 -2.03 -20.50
N LEU A 414 17.26 -2.78 -20.83
CA LEU A 414 16.86 -4.01 -20.16
C LEU A 414 17.26 -5.22 -21.00
N LEU A 415 18.05 -6.13 -20.44
CA LEU A 415 18.37 -7.41 -21.07
C LEU A 415 17.58 -8.52 -20.37
N LYS A 416 16.68 -9.15 -21.11
CA LYS A 416 15.91 -10.31 -20.66
C LYS A 416 16.51 -11.57 -21.26
N MET A 417 16.81 -12.56 -20.42
CA MET A 417 17.31 -13.88 -20.82
C MET A 417 16.34 -14.94 -20.32
N SER A 418 15.60 -15.55 -21.23
CA SER A 418 14.63 -16.62 -20.98
C SER A 418 15.23 -17.98 -21.29
N PHE A 419 15.27 -18.86 -20.29
CA PHE A 419 15.82 -20.20 -20.38
C PHE A 419 14.67 -21.22 -20.41
N ASP A 420 14.64 -22.06 -21.44
CA ASP A 420 13.66 -23.15 -21.58
C ASP A 420 14.31 -24.49 -21.17
N PHE A 421 13.80 -25.06 -20.07
CA PHE A 421 14.32 -26.29 -19.47
C PHE A 421 13.60 -27.57 -19.95
N GLN A 422 12.68 -27.50 -20.93
CA GLN A 422 11.99 -28.71 -21.42
C GLN A 422 12.89 -29.69 -22.17
N LYS A 423 13.99 -29.21 -22.77
CA LYS A 423 14.89 -30.04 -23.59
C LYS A 423 16.15 -30.40 -22.82
N SER A 424 16.38 -31.69 -22.61
CA SER A 424 17.45 -32.22 -21.74
C SER A 424 18.88 -32.07 -22.27
N ASN A 425 19.07 -31.87 -23.58
CA ASN A 425 20.41 -31.97 -24.18
C ASN A 425 21.07 -30.62 -24.47
N ASN A 426 20.30 -29.58 -24.84
CA ASN A 426 20.80 -28.22 -25.12
C ASN A 426 19.83 -27.20 -24.51
N LEU A 427 20.33 -26.35 -23.62
CA LEU A 427 19.57 -25.26 -23.01
C LEU A 427 19.44 -24.11 -24.00
N ASN A 428 18.23 -23.86 -24.51
CA ASN A 428 18.01 -22.71 -25.39
C ASN A 428 17.76 -21.46 -24.56
N VAL A 429 18.45 -20.38 -24.92
CA VAL A 429 18.30 -19.06 -24.29
C VAL A 429 17.71 -18.11 -25.31
N ASN A 430 16.55 -17.55 -25.01
CA ASN A 430 15.98 -16.44 -25.78
C ASN A 430 16.40 -15.12 -25.11
N MET A 431 16.96 -14.19 -25.89
CA MET A 431 17.43 -12.90 -25.41
C MET A 431 16.67 -11.77 -26.08
N GLN A 432 16.18 -10.84 -25.26
CA GLN A 432 15.54 -9.60 -25.71
C GLN A 432 16.26 -8.42 -25.07
N VAL A 433 16.59 -7.42 -25.89
CA VAL A 433 17.21 -6.17 -25.44
C VAL A 433 16.24 -5.02 -25.72
N ASP A 434 15.75 -4.39 -24.66
CA ASP A 434 14.89 -3.22 -24.76
C ASP A 434 15.71 -1.97 -24.36
N PHE A 435 16.09 -1.15 -25.33
CA PHE A 435 16.80 0.12 -25.09
C PHE A 435 15.86 1.17 -24.49
N LYS A 436 16.37 1.94 -23.52
CA LYS A 436 15.62 3.05 -22.93
C LYS A 436 15.80 4.28 -23.79
N LYS A 437 14.69 4.98 -24.08
CA LYS A 437 14.69 6.24 -24.84
C LYS A 437 15.61 7.31 -24.26
N LYS A 438 15.74 7.33 -22.93
CA LYS A 438 16.62 8.21 -22.18
C LYS A 438 17.35 7.44 -21.09
N TYR A 439 18.56 7.89 -20.78
CA TYR A 439 19.40 7.37 -19.69
C TYR A 439 20.13 8.51 -18.97
N THR A 440 20.83 8.19 -17.88
CA THR A 440 21.37 9.15 -16.91
C THR A 440 22.90 9.14 -16.80
N ASP A 441 23.56 8.09 -17.26
CA ASP A 441 25.02 7.96 -17.22
C ASP A 441 25.55 7.31 -18.51
N ASN A 442 26.23 8.10 -19.34
CA ASN A 442 26.79 7.66 -20.60
C ASN A 442 27.99 6.71 -20.44
N ASN A 443 28.78 6.85 -19.38
CA ASN A 443 29.89 5.94 -19.12
C ASN A 443 29.38 4.57 -18.70
N GLN A 444 28.31 4.50 -17.90
CA GLN A 444 27.63 3.24 -17.60
C GLN A 444 26.97 2.67 -18.86
N ALA A 445 26.32 3.49 -19.68
CA ALA A 445 25.72 3.04 -20.94
C ALA A 445 26.75 2.38 -21.87
N LEU A 446 27.92 3.03 -22.04
CA LEU A 446 29.04 2.53 -22.83
C LEU A 446 29.63 1.24 -22.22
N HIS A 447 29.90 1.23 -20.91
CA HIS A 447 30.41 0.07 -20.20
C HIS A 447 29.50 -1.16 -20.32
N TRP A 448 28.19 -0.99 -20.18
CA TRP A 448 27.23 -2.10 -20.34
C TRP A 448 27.03 -2.49 -21.79
N MET A 449 27.25 -1.60 -22.76
CA MET A 449 27.22 -1.95 -24.18
C MET A 449 28.28 -3.00 -24.55
N THR A 450 29.42 -2.97 -23.84
CA THR A 450 30.48 -3.98 -23.94
C THR A 450 29.96 -5.40 -23.72
N LEU A 451 29.00 -5.59 -22.81
CA LEU A 451 28.38 -6.91 -22.58
C LEU A 451 27.60 -7.39 -23.81
N LEU A 452 26.74 -6.54 -24.37
CA LEU A 452 25.95 -6.90 -25.55
C LEU A 452 26.85 -7.17 -26.76
N GLN A 453 27.87 -6.34 -26.98
CA GLN A 453 28.84 -6.56 -28.04
C GLN A 453 29.57 -7.90 -27.89
N ALA A 454 30.06 -8.23 -26.68
CA ALA A 454 30.76 -9.47 -26.41
C ALA A 454 29.88 -10.71 -26.64
N ILE A 455 28.61 -10.67 -26.22
CA ILE A 455 27.65 -11.76 -26.45
C ILE A 455 27.45 -12.00 -27.96
N TRP A 456 27.22 -10.94 -28.74
CA TRP A 456 26.95 -11.06 -30.18
C TRP A 456 28.19 -11.34 -31.03
N ARG A 457 29.39 -11.00 -30.56
CA ARG A 457 30.66 -11.38 -31.19
C ARG A 457 31.09 -12.82 -30.85
N GLY A 458 30.37 -13.51 -29.98
CA GLY A 458 30.72 -14.87 -29.55
C GLY A 458 31.94 -14.92 -28.63
N GLU A 459 32.21 -13.83 -27.90
CA GLU A 459 33.26 -13.83 -26.89
C GLU A 459 32.87 -14.70 -25.69
N HIS A 460 33.87 -15.07 -24.89
CA HIS A 460 33.69 -15.95 -23.75
C HIS A 460 33.07 -15.21 -22.55
N VAL A 461 31.75 -14.99 -22.61
CA VAL A 461 30.95 -14.35 -21.55
C VAL A 461 30.51 -15.40 -20.52
N ILE A 462 30.95 -15.23 -19.27
CA ILE A 462 30.72 -16.18 -18.18
C ILE A 462 29.71 -15.59 -17.19
N PHE A 463 28.61 -16.32 -16.96
CA PHE A 463 27.66 -16.04 -15.88
C PHE A 463 27.92 -17.01 -14.73
N SER A 464 27.99 -16.49 -13.50
CA SER A 464 28.27 -17.30 -12.31
C SER A 464 27.47 -16.81 -11.10
N ARG A 465 27.36 -17.66 -10.06
CA ARG A 465 26.71 -17.35 -8.77
C ARG A 465 25.20 -17.09 -8.83
N LEU A 466 24.50 -17.51 -9.89
CA LEU A 466 23.05 -17.30 -10.06
C LEU A 466 22.19 -17.96 -8.97
N TYR A 467 22.68 -19.03 -8.35
CA TYR A 467 22.10 -19.64 -7.17
C TYR A 467 23.21 -20.34 -6.36
N ASN A 468 22.96 -20.61 -5.08
CA ASN A 468 23.92 -21.28 -4.21
C ASN A 468 24.32 -22.65 -4.78
N GLY A 469 25.60 -22.81 -5.13
CA GLY A 469 26.15 -24.04 -5.70
C GLY A 469 26.00 -24.21 -7.22
N GLY A 470 25.45 -23.22 -7.95
CA GLY A 470 25.33 -23.28 -9.40
C GLY A 470 26.68 -23.17 -10.12
N SER A 471 26.94 -24.10 -11.04
CA SER A 471 28.12 -24.04 -11.92
C SER A 471 28.07 -22.81 -12.83
N PRO A 472 29.19 -22.13 -13.09
CA PRO A 472 29.25 -21.11 -14.12
C PRO A 472 28.84 -21.66 -15.49
N PHE A 473 28.17 -20.86 -16.31
CA PHE A 473 27.89 -21.18 -17.70
C PHE A 473 28.33 -20.06 -18.63
N THR A 474 28.47 -20.42 -19.90
CA THR A 474 28.77 -19.51 -21.00
C THR A 474 27.67 -19.57 -22.03
N LEU A 475 27.47 -18.46 -22.74
CA LEU A 475 26.56 -18.41 -23.87
C LEU A 475 27.31 -18.71 -25.16
N GLU A 476 26.70 -19.50 -26.05
CA GLU A 476 27.12 -19.57 -27.44
C GLU A 476 26.63 -18.32 -28.20
N THR A 477 27.26 -18.02 -29.33
CA THR A 477 26.86 -16.90 -30.18
C THR A 477 25.38 -17.03 -30.59
N PRO A 478 24.57 -15.95 -30.45
CA PRO A 478 23.18 -15.96 -30.89
C PRO A 478 23.05 -16.35 -32.37
N LYS A 479 21.97 -17.08 -32.72
CA LYS A 479 21.73 -17.55 -34.10
C LYS A 479 21.30 -16.45 -35.08
N ASN A 480 20.80 -15.32 -34.61
CA ASN A 480 20.45 -14.19 -35.47
C ASN A 480 21.73 -13.52 -35.98
N SER A 481 21.76 -13.15 -37.26
CA SER A 481 22.94 -12.53 -37.87
C SER A 481 23.19 -11.15 -37.26
N LEU A 482 24.47 -10.85 -36.98
CA LEU A 482 24.96 -9.53 -36.53
C LEU A 482 24.49 -8.36 -37.40
N GLY A 483 24.08 -8.62 -38.65
CA GLY A 483 23.65 -7.60 -39.62
C GLY A 483 22.40 -6.81 -39.23
N GLU A 484 21.63 -7.26 -38.24
CA GLU A 484 20.47 -6.53 -37.71
C GLU A 484 20.81 -5.67 -36.47
N THR A 485 22.02 -5.80 -35.88
CA THR A 485 22.35 -5.20 -34.58
C THR A 485 23.49 -4.19 -34.66
N ASP A 486 23.16 -2.93 -34.37
CA ASP A 486 24.03 -1.77 -34.55
C ASP A 486 24.97 -1.47 -33.37
N PHE A 487 25.46 -2.50 -32.65
CA PHE A 487 26.20 -2.30 -31.39
C PHE A 487 27.46 -1.47 -31.56
N ASP A 488 28.20 -1.66 -32.65
CA ASP A 488 29.41 -0.89 -32.92
C ASP A 488 29.10 0.60 -33.15
N LYS A 489 28.01 0.94 -33.85
CA LYS A 489 27.58 2.33 -33.99
C LYS A 489 26.99 2.91 -32.71
N ARG A 490 26.33 2.09 -31.89
CA ARG A 490 25.87 2.49 -30.54
C ARG A 490 27.05 2.83 -29.64
N ILE A 491 28.11 2.03 -29.68
CA ILE A 491 29.36 2.30 -28.95
C ILE A 491 29.98 3.60 -29.47
N ALA A 492 30.15 3.75 -30.79
CA ALA A 492 30.66 4.98 -31.38
C ALA A 492 29.81 6.21 -31.01
N TYR A 493 28.49 6.06 -30.94
CA TYR A 493 27.60 7.12 -30.47
C TYR A 493 27.87 7.53 -29.02
N TYR A 494 27.97 6.57 -28.10
CA TYR A 494 28.26 6.89 -26.70
C TYR A 494 29.68 7.46 -26.53
N GLU A 495 30.66 6.99 -27.30
CA GLU A 495 31.99 7.58 -27.35
C GLU A 495 31.94 9.03 -27.85
N ASN A 496 31.18 9.31 -28.91
CA ASN A 496 30.96 10.66 -29.40
C ASN A 496 30.32 11.55 -28.34
N VAL A 497 29.36 11.04 -27.57
CA VAL A 497 28.71 11.78 -26.47
C VAL A 497 29.72 12.17 -25.39
N ASN A 498 30.58 11.25 -24.96
CA ASN A 498 31.65 11.56 -24.00
C ASN A 498 32.57 12.66 -24.52
N GLU A 499 32.96 12.55 -25.80
CA GLU A 499 33.85 13.53 -26.41
C GLU A 499 33.20 14.92 -26.57
N LEU A 500 31.88 14.96 -26.80
CA LEU A 500 31.13 16.21 -26.78
C LEU A 500 31.13 16.87 -25.40
N GLU A 501 30.94 16.09 -24.33
CA GLU A 501 31.00 16.63 -22.96
C GLU A 501 32.38 17.22 -22.65
N ASP A 502 33.44 16.55 -23.08
CA ASP A 502 34.82 17.04 -22.91
C ASP A 502 35.05 18.37 -23.64
N LEU A 503 34.53 18.51 -24.86
CA LEU A 503 34.66 19.73 -25.66
C LEU A 503 33.78 20.89 -25.15
N ILE A 504 32.56 20.58 -24.70
CA ILE A 504 31.61 21.57 -24.16
C ILE A 504 32.02 21.98 -22.73
N GLY A 505 32.70 21.10 -21.98
CA GLY A 505 33.21 21.34 -20.64
C GLY A 505 32.19 21.12 -19.52
N MET A 506 31.05 20.47 -19.79
CA MET A 506 30.07 20.08 -18.78
C MET A 506 29.31 18.82 -19.20
N PRO A 507 28.89 17.96 -18.24
CA PRO A 507 28.08 16.80 -18.54
C PRO A 507 26.64 17.20 -18.91
N PHE A 508 25.99 16.39 -19.74
CA PHE A 508 24.57 16.56 -20.06
C PHE A 508 23.68 16.19 -18.87
N SER A 509 22.52 16.84 -18.76
CA SER A 509 21.54 16.55 -17.68
C SER A 509 20.68 15.32 -17.97
N SER A 510 20.57 14.92 -19.23
CA SER A 510 19.87 13.73 -19.69
C SER A 510 20.42 13.34 -21.06
N TYR A 511 20.51 12.04 -21.30
CA TYR A 511 21.03 11.52 -22.55
C TYR A 511 19.95 10.81 -23.35
N GLU A 512 19.84 11.15 -24.63
CA GLU A 512 18.95 10.47 -25.58
C GLU A 512 19.58 9.15 -26.06
N GLU A 513 18.74 8.18 -26.40
CA GLU A 513 19.19 6.90 -26.96
C GLU A 513 19.90 7.05 -28.31
N TYR A 514 20.67 6.02 -28.67
CA TYR A 514 21.14 5.90 -30.05
C TYR A 514 19.96 5.75 -31.02
N THR A 515 19.88 6.67 -31.95
CA THR A 515 19.15 6.56 -33.21
C THR A 515 20.08 7.02 -34.34
N PRO A 516 19.84 6.62 -35.60
CA PRO A 516 20.65 7.12 -36.72
C PRO A 516 20.68 8.66 -36.79
N ASP A 517 19.57 9.32 -36.45
CA ASP A 517 19.47 10.79 -36.37
C ASP A 517 20.32 11.37 -35.23
N ASN A 518 20.18 10.84 -34.01
CA ASN A 518 21.00 11.28 -32.87
C ASN A 518 22.49 11.04 -33.11
N TYR A 519 22.86 9.93 -33.76
CA TYR A 519 24.23 9.67 -34.15
C TYR A 519 24.74 10.71 -35.15
N GLU A 520 23.97 11.03 -36.19
CA GLU A 520 24.33 12.08 -37.12
C GLU A 520 24.49 13.44 -36.41
N LYS A 521 23.60 13.80 -35.48
CA LYS A 521 23.75 15.01 -34.66
C LYS A 521 25.07 15.03 -33.89
N THR A 522 25.49 13.91 -33.29
CA THR A 522 26.78 13.85 -32.59
C THR A 522 27.96 14.09 -33.54
N MET A 523 27.92 13.53 -34.75
CA MET A 523 28.96 13.74 -35.77
C MET A 523 29.03 15.20 -36.22
N ILE A 524 27.87 15.85 -36.40
CA ILE A 524 27.77 17.26 -36.76
C ILE A 524 28.42 18.14 -35.68
N LEU A 525 28.02 17.93 -34.42
CA LEU A 525 28.54 18.71 -33.30
C LEU A 525 30.04 18.50 -33.09
N LEU A 526 30.53 17.26 -33.15
CA LEU A 526 31.97 16.98 -33.02
C LEU A 526 32.77 17.63 -34.14
N SER A 527 32.26 17.56 -35.38
CA SER A 527 32.88 18.21 -36.52
C SER A 527 33.00 19.71 -36.31
N TYR A 528 31.91 20.37 -35.89
CA TYR A 528 31.87 21.80 -35.62
C TYR A 528 32.82 22.20 -34.49
N LEU A 529 32.74 21.54 -33.33
CA LEU A 529 33.53 21.90 -32.14
C LEU A 529 35.03 21.64 -32.32
N LYS A 530 35.40 20.65 -33.13
CA LYS A 530 36.81 20.32 -33.41
C LYS A 530 37.40 20.99 -34.64
N ASN A 531 36.59 21.65 -35.46
CA ASN A 531 36.92 21.98 -36.84
C ASN A 531 37.41 20.74 -37.63
N GLY A 532 36.76 19.60 -37.40
CA GLY A 532 37.15 18.29 -37.92
C GLY A 532 36.28 17.84 -39.09
N VAL A 533 36.83 17.04 -40.00
CA VAL A 533 36.11 16.45 -41.13
C VAL A 533 35.75 15.01 -40.82
N TYR A 534 34.52 14.59 -41.16
CA TYR A 534 34.12 13.18 -41.12
C TYR A 534 33.63 12.68 -42.47
N VAL A 535 33.71 11.36 -42.67
CA VAL A 535 33.38 10.70 -43.93
C VAL A 535 31.98 10.11 -43.84
N LYS A 536 31.09 10.51 -44.75
CA LYS A 536 29.74 9.96 -44.90
C LYS A 536 29.69 8.99 -46.08
N PRO A 537 29.34 7.71 -45.87
CA PRO A 537 29.19 6.76 -46.97
C PRO A 537 28.12 7.19 -47.96
N MET A 538 28.33 6.89 -49.23
CA MET A 538 27.40 7.19 -50.33
C MET A 538 27.42 6.04 -51.35
N PRO A 539 26.31 5.73 -52.05
CA PRO A 539 26.35 4.77 -53.14
C PRO A 539 27.43 5.14 -54.18
N LYS A 540 28.17 4.14 -54.67
CA LYS A 540 29.13 4.37 -55.74
C LYS A 540 28.43 4.85 -57.00
N ASP A 541 29.11 5.71 -57.75
CA ASP A 541 28.63 6.26 -59.02
C ASP A 541 27.31 7.04 -58.87
N THR A 542 27.10 7.67 -57.72
CA THR A 542 25.94 8.55 -57.47
C THR A 542 26.01 9.74 -58.43
N ILE A 543 24.91 10.02 -59.14
CA ILE A 543 24.79 11.18 -60.02
C ILE A 543 23.88 12.20 -59.35
N LEU A 544 24.37 13.42 -59.12
CA LEU A 544 23.56 14.54 -58.64
C LEU A 544 23.48 15.64 -59.69
N SER A 545 22.38 16.38 -59.69
CA SER A 545 22.14 17.51 -60.58
C SER A 545 22.28 18.82 -59.82
N PHE A 546 23.00 19.77 -60.42
CA PHE A 546 23.23 21.09 -59.87
C PHE A 546 22.87 22.16 -60.90
N GLU A 547 22.30 23.27 -60.44
CA GLU A 547 22.08 24.47 -61.24
C GLU A 547 23.05 25.56 -60.78
N MET A 548 23.80 26.14 -61.72
CA MET A 548 24.85 27.14 -61.46
C MET A 548 24.62 28.43 -62.23
N ILE A 549 25.06 29.55 -61.66
CA ILE A 549 24.97 30.88 -62.28
C ILE A 549 26.12 31.05 -63.30
N PRO A 550 25.91 31.66 -64.48
CA PRO A 550 26.86 31.62 -65.61
C PRO A 550 28.18 32.39 -65.41
N ASN A 551 28.22 33.33 -64.47
CA ASN A 551 29.34 34.25 -64.24
C ASN A 551 30.43 33.67 -63.31
N ASP A 552 30.34 32.39 -62.92
CA ASP A 552 31.43 31.71 -62.24
C ASP A 552 32.44 31.22 -63.29
N GLU A 553 33.57 31.93 -63.44
CA GLU A 553 34.65 31.58 -64.39
C GLU A 553 35.07 30.10 -64.26
N ARG A 554 35.00 29.53 -63.05
CA ARG A 554 35.40 28.14 -62.75
C ARG A 554 34.45 27.09 -63.35
N ALA A 555 33.18 27.43 -63.52
CA ALA A 555 32.18 26.55 -64.12
C ALA A 555 32.33 26.44 -65.65
N GLN A 556 32.97 27.42 -66.28
CA GLN A 556 33.17 27.44 -67.73
C GLN A 556 34.29 26.50 -68.18
N ASP A 557 35.32 26.32 -67.33
CA ASP A 557 36.51 25.50 -67.58
C ASP A 557 36.30 23.99 -67.37
N LEU A 558 35.16 23.58 -66.83
CA LEU A 558 34.79 22.19 -66.60
C LEU A 558 34.58 21.41 -67.91
N GLN A 559 35.40 20.38 -68.12
CA GLN A 559 35.29 19.47 -69.27
C GLN A 559 34.44 18.23 -68.95
N ILE A 560 33.50 17.92 -69.84
CA ILE A 560 32.66 16.71 -69.79
C ILE A 560 33.55 15.46 -69.94
N GLY A 561 33.32 14.44 -69.11
CA GLY A 561 34.03 13.15 -69.18
C GLY A 561 35.39 13.11 -68.46
N CYS A 562 35.79 14.17 -67.75
CA CYS A 562 37.04 14.21 -67.00
C CYS A 562 36.81 13.85 -65.52
N GLN A 563 37.48 12.80 -65.03
CA GLN A 563 37.33 12.26 -63.67
C GLN A 563 38.46 12.70 -62.72
N LYS A 564 38.78 13.99 -62.71
CA LYS A 564 39.87 14.54 -61.86
C LYS A 564 39.42 15.63 -60.89
N TYR A 565 38.12 15.95 -60.88
CA TYR A 565 37.63 17.08 -60.11
C TYR A 565 37.25 16.68 -58.68
N CYS A 566 37.48 17.62 -57.76
CA CYS A 566 36.87 17.62 -56.43
C CYS A 566 35.81 18.72 -56.38
N PHE A 567 34.58 18.38 -56.01
CA PHE A 567 33.50 19.37 -55.86
C PHE A 567 33.25 19.66 -54.39
N GLY A 568 33.42 20.94 -54.03
CA GLY A 568 33.05 21.47 -52.73
C GLY A 568 31.71 22.20 -52.82
N ILE A 569 30.82 21.92 -51.87
CA ILE A 569 29.55 22.63 -51.66
C ILE A 569 29.55 23.20 -50.25
N THR A 570 29.35 24.51 -50.13
CA THR A 570 29.02 25.16 -48.86
C THR A 570 27.55 25.56 -48.89
N SER A 571 26.80 25.19 -47.85
CA SER A 571 25.40 25.58 -47.66
C SER A 571 25.24 26.31 -46.34
N GLU A 572 24.54 27.43 -46.35
CA GLU A 572 24.15 28.14 -45.13
C GLU A 572 23.04 27.39 -44.39
N SER A 573 23.13 27.38 -43.06
CA SER A 573 22.06 26.90 -42.18
C SER A 573 21.76 27.96 -41.14
N SER A 574 20.48 28.30 -40.99
CA SER A 574 19.98 29.18 -39.92
C SER A 574 19.35 28.41 -38.76
N ASP A 575 19.23 27.09 -38.90
CA ASP A 575 18.58 26.23 -37.93
C ASP A 575 19.48 25.98 -36.72
N GLU A 576 18.87 26.03 -35.54
CA GLU A 576 19.52 25.70 -34.28
C GLU A 576 19.55 24.19 -34.09
N LEU A 577 20.74 23.63 -33.92
CA LEU A 577 20.92 22.20 -33.66
C LEU A 577 20.86 21.96 -32.15
N SER A 578 19.89 21.16 -31.71
CA SER A 578 19.73 20.77 -30.31
C SER A 578 19.97 19.28 -30.07
N PHE A 579 20.74 18.96 -29.04
CA PHE A 579 21.09 17.60 -28.62
C PHE A 579 21.35 17.55 -27.11
N ASN A 580 20.71 16.60 -26.39
CA ASN A 580 20.86 16.42 -24.93
C ASN A 580 20.74 17.72 -24.09
N GLY A 581 19.92 18.67 -24.56
CA GLY A 581 19.74 19.98 -23.90
C GLY A 581 20.80 21.04 -24.23
N TYR A 582 21.84 20.69 -24.99
CA TYR A 582 22.75 21.65 -25.61
C TYR A 582 22.20 22.11 -26.95
N SER A 583 22.25 23.41 -27.21
CA SER A 583 21.83 23.98 -28.48
C SER A 583 22.90 24.93 -29.01
N THR A 584 23.19 24.83 -30.30
CA THR A 584 24.13 25.72 -30.99
C THR A 584 23.63 26.04 -32.39
N LYS A 585 23.97 27.23 -32.88
CA LYS A 585 23.77 27.58 -34.29
C LYS A 585 25.03 27.24 -35.05
N ILE A 586 24.85 26.55 -36.17
CA ILE A 586 25.95 26.13 -37.05
C ILE A 586 25.75 26.86 -38.38
N PRO A 587 26.49 27.95 -38.65
CA PRO A 587 26.22 28.82 -39.78
C PRO A 587 26.45 28.15 -41.14
N PHE A 588 27.48 27.31 -41.27
CA PHE A 588 27.85 26.70 -42.55
C PHE A 588 28.05 25.19 -42.44
N GLN A 589 27.54 24.48 -43.43
CA GLN A 589 27.82 23.07 -43.70
C GLN A 589 28.62 22.98 -45.00
N HIS A 590 29.66 22.15 -44.98
CA HIS A 590 30.55 21.91 -46.09
C HIS A 590 30.52 20.44 -46.50
N GLU A 591 30.40 20.18 -47.80
CA GLU A 591 30.46 18.85 -48.40
C GLU A 591 31.55 18.82 -49.48
N LEU A 592 32.45 17.85 -49.42
CA LEU A 592 33.49 17.63 -50.41
C LEU A 592 33.36 16.25 -51.03
N TYR A 593 33.21 16.25 -52.35
CA TYR A 593 33.10 15.05 -53.17
C TYR A 593 34.38 14.89 -53.99
N ARG A 594 35.06 13.76 -53.82
CA ARG A 594 36.28 13.41 -54.57
C ARG A 594 35.96 12.47 -55.73
N ASP A 595 36.89 12.35 -56.68
CA ASP A 595 36.78 11.47 -57.86
C ASP A 595 35.49 11.70 -58.65
N SER A 596 35.28 12.95 -59.06
CA SER A 596 34.05 13.40 -59.68
C SER A 596 34.20 13.67 -61.17
N GLU A 597 33.16 13.36 -61.93
CA GLU A 597 33.10 13.52 -63.39
C GLU A 597 31.87 14.32 -63.78
N VAL A 598 32.05 15.37 -64.58
CA VAL A 598 30.91 16.07 -65.21
C VAL A 598 30.40 15.20 -66.36
N VAL A 599 29.18 14.67 -66.23
CA VAL A 599 28.59 13.77 -67.24
C VAL A 599 27.68 14.50 -68.23
N GLU A 600 27.09 15.62 -67.81
CA GLU A 600 26.21 16.42 -68.66
C GLU A 600 26.30 17.90 -68.27
N ARG A 601 26.30 18.80 -69.26
CA ARG A 601 26.25 20.26 -69.07
C ARG A 601 25.28 20.86 -70.08
N THR A 602 24.26 21.55 -69.59
CA THR A 602 23.17 22.11 -70.43
C THR A 602 22.86 23.54 -70.01
N LEU A 603 22.78 24.46 -70.98
CA LEU A 603 22.34 25.84 -70.73
C LEU A 603 20.82 25.86 -70.55
N LEU A 604 20.36 26.39 -69.41
CA LEU A 604 18.95 26.52 -69.08
C LEU A 604 18.35 27.80 -69.68
N PRO A 605 17.02 27.85 -69.92
CA PRO A 605 16.35 29.01 -70.50
C PRO A 605 16.46 30.31 -69.67
N ASN A 606 16.70 30.19 -68.35
CA ASN A 606 16.93 31.32 -67.45
C ASN A 606 18.38 31.84 -67.49
N GLY A 607 19.22 31.28 -68.37
CA GLY A 607 20.63 31.62 -68.52
C GLY A 607 21.57 30.75 -67.69
N ASN A 608 21.09 30.06 -66.65
CA ASN A 608 21.91 29.23 -65.76
C ASN A 608 22.46 27.97 -66.45
N ILE A 609 23.45 27.34 -65.85
CA ILE A 609 24.04 26.09 -66.34
C ILE A 609 23.55 24.94 -65.44
N ALA A 610 22.82 23.99 -66.01
CA ALA A 610 22.55 22.71 -65.37
C ALA A 610 23.73 21.76 -65.60
N MET A 611 24.25 21.16 -64.54
CA MET A 611 25.27 20.12 -64.62
C MET A 611 24.84 18.86 -63.89
N LYS A 612 25.09 17.72 -64.52
CA LYS A 612 25.05 16.42 -63.84
C LYS A 612 26.47 15.99 -63.54
N ILE A 613 26.72 15.68 -62.29
CA ILE A 613 28.03 15.27 -61.80
C ILE A 613 27.90 13.88 -61.23
N LYS A 614 28.74 12.98 -61.71
CA LYS A 614 28.89 11.61 -61.22
C LYS A 614 30.01 11.58 -60.18
N PHE A 615 29.68 11.08 -59.01
CA PHE A 615 30.60 10.88 -57.89
C PHE A 615 30.96 9.41 -57.81
N SER A 616 32.17 9.06 -58.25
CA SER A 616 32.61 7.67 -58.28
C SER A 616 33.16 7.19 -56.94
N ALA A 617 33.52 8.10 -56.03
CA ALA A 617 33.86 7.77 -54.66
C ALA A 617 32.63 7.18 -53.91
N GLY A 618 32.84 6.13 -53.11
CA GLY A 618 31.81 5.52 -52.26
C GLY A 618 31.51 6.31 -50.97
N SER A 619 31.92 7.57 -50.91
CA SER A 619 31.83 8.42 -49.73
C SER A 619 32.01 9.89 -50.06
N MET A 620 31.45 10.76 -49.24
CA MET A 620 31.68 12.21 -49.23
C MET A 620 32.32 12.63 -47.90
N TYR A 621 33.03 13.74 -47.90
CA TYR A 621 33.57 14.36 -46.69
C TYR A 621 32.62 15.49 -46.26
N LYS A 622 32.30 15.57 -44.97
CA LYS A 622 31.46 16.63 -44.40
C LYS A 622 32.14 17.30 -43.23
N TRP A 623 31.98 18.61 -43.12
CA TRP A 623 32.32 19.36 -41.92
C TRP A 623 31.44 20.60 -41.74
N TYR A 624 31.53 21.21 -40.56
CA TYR A 624 30.70 22.33 -40.15
C TYR A 624 31.57 23.42 -39.54
N SER A 625 31.28 24.69 -39.81
CA SER A 625 32.11 25.79 -39.32
C SER A 625 31.35 27.13 -39.24
N ASP A 626 32.00 28.12 -38.62
CA ASP A 626 31.54 29.52 -38.60
C ASP A 626 31.92 30.31 -39.86
N ASN A 627 32.77 29.74 -40.73
CA ASN A 627 33.32 30.43 -41.90
C ASN A 627 32.75 29.81 -43.20
N PRO A 628 32.25 30.61 -44.16
CA PRO A 628 31.83 30.07 -45.46
C PRO A 628 33.01 29.46 -46.27
N GLY A 629 34.25 29.84 -45.96
CA GLY A 629 35.46 29.38 -46.62
C GLY A 629 35.78 27.91 -46.36
N MET A 630 36.00 27.16 -47.44
CA MET A 630 36.63 25.83 -47.37
C MET A 630 38.16 26.00 -47.46
N ASP A 631 38.87 25.96 -46.33
CA ASP A 631 40.34 26.00 -46.34
C ASP A 631 40.90 24.80 -47.14
N HIS A 632 41.77 25.07 -48.10
CA HIS A 632 42.28 24.08 -49.05
C HIS A 632 42.95 22.90 -48.34
N GLN A 633 42.41 21.68 -48.50
CA GLN A 633 43.19 20.47 -48.25
C GLN A 633 44.22 20.34 -49.38
N GLU A 634 45.51 20.42 -49.02
CA GLU A 634 46.63 20.51 -49.96
C GLU A 634 46.60 19.45 -51.08
N GLY A 635 46.68 19.90 -52.34
CA GLY A 635 47.14 19.07 -53.48
C GLY A 635 46.13 18.71 -54.58
N MET A 636 44.88 19.20 -54.56
CA MET A 636 43.90 18.98 -55.65
C MET A 636 43.17 20.26 -56.05
N GLU A 637 42.89 20.43 -57.36
CA GLU A 637 41.98 21.47 -57.87
C GLU A 637 40.58 21.24 -57.28
N THR A 638 40.27 21.98 -56.21
CA THR A 638 38.96 21.94 -55.57
C THR A 638 38.09 23.01 -56.24
N ILE A 639 37.00 22.58 -56.85
CA ILE A 639 36.04 23.47 -57.48
C ILE A 639 34.95 23.75 -56.46
N HIS A 640 34.90 24.99 -55.98
CA HIS A 640 33.85 25.47 -55.10
C HIS A 640 32.65 25.84 -55.95
N LEU A 641 31.57 25.07 -55.84
CA LEU A 641 30.28 25.46 -56.36
C LEU A 641 29.78 26.59 -55.43
N SER A 642 29.51 27.78 -55.98
CA SER A 642 29.20 29.04 -55.29
C SER A 642 28.26 28.93 -54.08
N GLU A 643 28.18 29.99 -53.25
CA GLU A 643 27.09 30.19 -52.28
C GLU A 643 25.74 30.04 -53.03
N ASP A 644 24.92 29.05 -52.63
CA ASP A 644 23.63 28.63 -53.22
C ASP A 644 23.61 27.94 -54.62
N PRO A 645 24.21 26.75 -54.81
CA PRO A 645 23.84 25.86 -55.90
C PRO A 645 22.55 25.11 -55.53
N ILE A 646 21.48 25.27 -56.30
CA ILE A 646 20.25 24.50 -56.08
C ILE A 646 20.50 23.05 -56.48
N LYS A 647 20.71 22.18 -55.48
CA LYS A 647 20.74 20.72 -55.62
C LYS A 647 19.32 20.26 -55.96
N LYS A 648 19.10 19.77 -57.18
CA LYS A 648 17.79 19.31 -57.68
C LYS A 648 17.66 17.79 -57.67
#